data_AF-A0A922SD71-F1
#
_entry.id   AF-A0A922SD71-F1
#
_cell.length_a   1.000
_cell.length_b   1.000
_cell.length_c   1.000
_cell.angle_alpha   90.00
_cell.angle_beta   90.00
_cell.angle_gamma   90.00
#
_symmetry.space_group_name_H-M   'P 1'
#
loop_
_entity.id
_entity.type
_entity.pdbx_description
1 polymer ?
#
loop_
_entity_poly.entity_id
_entity_poly.type
_entity_poly.pdbx_seq_one_letter_code
_entity_poly.pdbx_strand_id
1 'polypeptide(L)'
;MLGRIYPLAVLLVFADVVLKTSCMHQPLTEKGSLTFVIDDTWSMTDDINQVKSSVSRIMDIVFTTKASIISNMVLVTFNDPDAHVRVVTNKREEFNKALKAVEVHGNKNYDCPEMSMQGLILALKNSNRGSHIYVFTDATAKDHKDAYLVKQLCQEKQSQISFVITGRCTASYPDKMMSVYYEIAQACSGLAYEVNKSEVSEVLRPITDIISGEKVIIKTTTVPPRVLKDISVVKLVGTKPGKYIATVKGESQTSVVIVGRSDFLFKHGFSEQKPKSLNDTTLQPIANTNIYLSVFVSDERQTVEITTAQILGMNDTPITADLPLTKVSKDFYISSPFVTPTVMFKVVVKGKVRATGHFIKRISSIPVTPSKPKIIDMNKLDPLSDEFIALINSKQKTWKAGRNFPKNTSFTNLKSLLGTLEDKNIQKLEKADHVGGCINLPESFDPRDKWPNCTSLNEIRDQGQCGSCWAFGAVTTMTDRYCIFSGGKLNFHFSAQDLITGCRKCGGKGPCGGGWPSLAFQYWQKCGIVSGGNTNTSTEGCKRYSLPPPEICEKKCDTDDIDYVTDKRRGKKVYSIAPNEESIKVELYQYGPVEVIFKVYSSFFHYKQGVYTYDPQEQTVQGLHAVKVLGWGVENGVKYWLVANSWGTKWGDKGFFKIRRGQNDCGIEESIVTGVPLYP
;
A
#
# COMPACT_ATOMS: atom_id res chain seq x y z
N MET A 1 28.26 -70.26 11.59
CA MET A 1 29.57 -69.59 11.54
C MET A 1 29.62 -68.77 10.26
N LEU A 2 30.04 -67.51 10.40
CA LEU A 2 30.68 -66.65 9.40
C LEU A 2 29.81 -66.26 8.18
N GLY A 3 29.39 -65.02 7.97
CA GLY A 3 30.00 -63.74 8.34
C GLY A 3 30.18 -62.93 7.05
N ARG A 4 29.59 -61.72 6.99
CA ARG A 4 29.85 -60.61 6.04
C ARG A 4 28.91 -59.46 6.46
N ILE A 5 29.30 -58.64 7.44
CA ILE A 5 30.01 -57.35 7.32
C ILE A 5 29.23 -56.37 6.41
N TYR A 6 28.59 -55.39 7.05
CA TYR A 6 27.83 -54.29 6.48
C TYR A 6 28.75 -53.16 5.96
N PRO A 7 28.52 -52.56 4.77
CA PRO A 7 29.02 -51.22 4.43
C PRO A 7 27.86 -50.20 4.59
N LEU A 8 27.83 -49.23 5.52
CA LEU A 8 28.68 -48.06 5.81
C LEU A 8 28.85 -47.07 4.64
N ALA A 9 28.02 -46.00 4.60
CA ALA A 9 28.30 -44.71 3.95
C ALA A 9 27.35 -43.59 4.48
N VAL A 10 27.71 -42.46 5.14
CA VAL A 10 28.76 -41.40 4.99
C VAL A 10 28.20 -40.21 4.15
N LEU A 11 28.05 -38.94 4.61
CA LEU A 11 29.08 -37.94 4.94
C LEU A 11 28.47 -36.62 5.51
N LEU A 12 28.91 -36.14 6.69
CA LEU A 12 28.90 -34.70 7.07
C LEU A 12 30.23 -34.06 6.62
N VAL A 13 30.33 -32.73 6.58
CA VAL A 13 31.55 -32.03 6.14
C VAL A 13 31.86 -30.87 7.10
N PHE A 14 33.12 -30.76 7.50
CA PHE A 14 33.67 -29.65 8.29
C PHE A 14 34.90 -29.09 7.57
N ALA A 15 35.33 -27.89 7.96
CA ALA A 15 36.64 -27.34 7.62
C ALA A 15 37.25 -26.76 8.90
N ASP A 16 38.52 -27.08 9.19
CA ASP A 16 39.30 -26.50 10.28
C ASP A 16 40.43 -25.65 9.71
N VAL A 17 40.53 -24.42 10.22
CA VAL A 17 41.80 -23.72 10.42
C VAL A 17 41.82 -23.31 11.90
N VAL A 18 42.72 -23.92 12.68
CA VAL A 18 42.88 -23.65 14.12
C VAL A 18 44.04 -22.68 14.32
N LEU A 19 43.79 -21.55 14.99
CA LEU A 19 44.81 -20.82 15.76
C LEU A 19 44.21 -20.40 17.12
N LYS A 20 44.95 -20.73 18.19
CA LYS A 20 44.54 -20.72 19.61
C LYS A 20 44.41 -19.31 20.25
N THR A 21 43.31 -19.16 21.01
CA THR A 21 43.06 -18.47 22.32
C THR A 21 43.74 -17.14 22.70
N SER A 22 42.93 -16.11 23.00
CA SER A 22 42.81 -15.44 24.34
C SER A 22 41.83 -14.25 24.35
N CYS A 23 40.96 -14.24 25.37
CA CYS A 23 40.09 -13.21 25.99
C CYS A 23 39.38 -12.06 25.22
N MET A 24 38.04 -12.16 25.29
CA MET A 24 36.95 -11.18 25.43
C MET A 24 37.23 -9.67 25.32
N HIS A 25 36.42 -8.98 24.50
CA HIS A 25 35.58 -7.82 24.87
C HIS A 25 34.36 -7.74 23.91
N GLN A 26 33.15 -7.66 24.45
CA GLN A 26 31.86 -7.71 23.73
C GLN A 26 31.48 -6.35 23.09
N PRO A 27 30.99 -6.34 21.83
CA PRO A 27 30.06 -5.32 21.37
C PRO A 27 28.60 -5.76 21.65
N LEU A 28 27.73 -4.80 22.00
CA LEU A 28 26.32 -4.98 22.36
C LEU A 28 25.53 -5.81 21.32
N THR A 29 25.33 -7.10 21.58
CA THR A 29 24.42 -7.98 20.84
C THR A 29 23.09 -8.10 21.58
N GLU A 30 21.96 -7.75 20.95
CA GLU A 30 20.66 -8.23 21.40
C GLU A 30 20.71 -9.77 21.48
N LYS A 31 20.54 -10.30 22.69
CA LYS A 31 20.56 -11.75 22.94
C LYS A 31 19.16 -12.31 22.62
N GLY A 32 19.12 -13.42 21.88
CA GLY A 32 17.88 -14.08 21.48
C GLY A 32 17.27 -14.92 22.61
N SER A 33 16.10 -15.51 22.38
CA SER A 33 15.49 -16.48 23.29
C SER A 33 15.79 -17.91 22.84
N LEU A 34 15.88 -18.83 23.81
CA LEU A 34 15.81 -20.27 23.56
C LEU A 34 14.39 -20.72 23.87
N THR A 35 13.65 -21.11 22.84
CA THR A 35 12.20 -21.34 22.95
C THR A 35 11.86 -22.77 22.60
N PHE A 36 11.03 -23.39 23.44
CA PHE A 36 10.53 -24.75 23.24
C PHE A 36 9.02 -24.71 23.12
N VAL A 37 8.48 -25.35 22.08
CA VAL A 37 7.06 -25.47 21.78
C VAL A 37 6.74 -26.95 21.79
N ILE A 38 5.96 -27.40 22.77
CA ILE A 38 5.73 -28.82 23.03
C ILE A 38 4.25 -29.14 22.84
N ASP A 39 3.98 -30.10 21.97
CA ASP A 39 2.70 -30.79 21.90
C ASP A 39 2.45 -31.53 23.22
N ASP A 40 1.40 -31.13 23.94
CA ASP A 40 1.02 -31.73 25.23
C ASP A 40 -0.28 -32.54 25.15
N THR A 41 -0.56 -33.11 23.97
CA THR A 41 -1.73 -33.98 23.73
C THR A 41 -1.51 -35.42 24.21
N TRP A 42 -2.59 -36.19 24.31
CA TRP A 42 -2.54 -37.59 24.75
C TRP A 42 -1.68 -38.48 23.85
N SER A 43 -1.55 -38.19 22.56
CA SER A 43 -0.71 -38.98 21.62
C SER A 43 0.77 -38.91 21.98
N MET A 44 1.20 -37.84 22.66
CA MET A 44 2.56 -37.66 23.17
C MET A 44 2.87 -38.46 24.44
N THR A 45 1.95 -39.29 24.97
CA THR A 45 2.12 -40.00 26.27
C THR A 45 3.43 -40.81 26.35
N ASP A 46 3.81 -41.48 25.28
CA ASP A 46 5.03 -42.28 25.17
C ASP A 46 6.27 -41.44 24.80
N ASP A 47 6.10 -40.21 24.32
CA ASP A 47 7.17 -39.30 23.89
C ASP A 47 7.52 -38.22 24.93
N ILE A 48 6.56 -37.77 25.73
CA ILE A 48 6.66 -36.54 26.54
C ILE A 48 7.83 -36.56 27.52
N ASN A 49 8.13 -37.73 28.11
CA ASN A 49 9.26 -37.89 29.01
C ASN A 49 10.60 -37.79 28.27
N GLN A 50 10.68 -38.32 27.04
CA GLN A 50 11.87 -38.20 26.21
C GLN A 50 12.05 -36.75 25.73
N VAL A 51 10.97 -36.04 25.38
CA VAL A 51 11.00 -34.61 25.04
C VAL A 51 11.49 -33.79 26.22
N LYS A 52 10.94 -33.98 27.43
CA LYS A 52 11.39 -33.28 28.65
C LYS A 52 12.89 -33.51 28.91
N SER A 53 13.36 -34.75 28.80
CA SER A 53 14.78 -35.08 28.96
C SER A 53 15.65 -34.38 27.90
N SER A 54 15.18 -34.34 26.65
CA SER A 54 15.85 -33.70 25.52
C SER A 54 15.98 -32.18 25.71
N VAL A 55 14.89 -31.53 26.11
CA VAL A 55 14.86 -30.09 26.43
C VAL A 55 15.83 -29.78 27.57
N SER A 56 15.83 -30.59 28.64
CA SER A 56 16.78 -30.41 29.76
C SER A 56 18.24 -30.53 29.31
N ARG A 57 18.55 -31.44 28.38
CA ARG A 57 19.91 -31.62 27.86
C ARG A 57 20.38 -30.46 26.97
N ILE A 58 19.51 -29.94 26.09
CA ILE A 58 19.81 -28.74 25.30
C ILE A 58 20.10 -27.57 26.25
N MET A 59 19.25 -27.42 27.27
CA MET A 59 19.42 -26.40 28.30
C MET A 59 20.78 -26.53 29.00
N ASP A 60 21.17 -27.72 29.44
CA ASP A 60 22.48 -27.95 30.06
C ASP A 60 23.64 -27.46 29.20
N ILE A 61 23.59 -27.74 27.90
CA ILE A 61 24.65 -27.33 26.97
C ILE A 61 24.66 -25.81 26.79
N VAL A 62 23.49 -25.18 26.62
CA VAL A 62 23.39 -23.73 26.43
C VAL A 62 23.85 -22.96 27.67
N PHE A 63 23.59 -23.46 28.88
CA PHE A 63 24.00 -22.81 30.13
C PHE A 63 25.44 -23.09 30.55
N THR A 64 26.04 -24.21 30.12
CA THR A 64 27.45 -24.54 30.42
C THR A 64 28.42 -23.88 29.46
N THR A 65 27.98 -23.53 28.24
CA THR A 65 28.82 -22.87 27.24
C THR A 65 28.90 -21.36 27.56
N LYS A 66 30.10 -20.87 27.92
CA LYS A 66 30.40 -19.46 28.31
C LYS A 66 30.06 -18.39 27.25
N ALA A 67 29.52 -18.76 26.09
CA ALA A 67 29.27 -17.90 24.92
C ALA A 67 27.76 -17.70 24.60
N SER A 68 26.85 -17.93 25.56
CA SER A 68 25.42 -17.94 25.27
C SER A 68 24.90 -16.60 24.73
N ILE A 69 24.54 -16.61 23.44
CA ILE A 69 23.78 -15.59 22.71
C ILE A 69 22.31 -15.51 23.16
N ILE A 70 21.93 -16.20 24.25
CA ILE A 70 20.56 -16.33 24.75
C ILE A 70 20.34 -15.46 26.00
N SER A 71 19.27 -14.65 26.02
CA SER A 71 18.88 -13.80 27.16
C SER A 71 17.90 -14.47 28.11
N ASN A 72 16.99 -15.26 27.57
CA ASN A 72 15.85 -15.83 28.27
C ASN A 72 15.38 -17.10 27.57
N MET A 73 14.54 -17.85 28.27
CA MET A 73 13.95 -19.08 27.82
C MET A 73 12.43 -18.94 27.80
N VAL A 74 11.81 -19.58 26.84
CA VAL A 74 10.35 -19.58 26.67
C VAL A 74 9.89 -21.01 26.52
N LEU A 75 8.89 -21.41 27.30
CA LEU A 75 8.21 -22.70 27.14
C LEU A 75 6.76 -22.43 26.77
N VAL A 76 6.35 -22.95 25.62
CA VAL A 76 4.97 -22.96 25.16
C VAL A 76 4.53 -24.40 25.03
N THR A 77 3.30 -24.69 25.45
CA THR A 77 2.64 -25.94 25.08
C THR A 77 1.40 -25.65 24.25
N PHE A 78 0.99 -26.63 23.45
CA PHE A 78 -0.22 -26.53 22.66
C PHE A 78 -0.94 -27.88 22.60
N ASN A 79 -2.27 -27.79 22.61
CA ASN A 79 -3.22 -28.85 22.40
C ASN A 79 -4.47 -28.27 21.73
N ASP A 80 -5.37 -29.09 21.19
CA ASP A 80 -6.65 -28.57 20.71
C ASP A 80 -7.59 -28.16 21.86
N PRO A 81 -8.17 -26.93 21.88
CA PRO A 81 -8.01 -25.79 20.96
C PRO A 81 -7.01 -24.71 21.44
N ASP A 82 -6.24 -24.98 22.50
CA ASP A 82 -5.52 -23.94 23.24
C ASP A 82 -3.99 -24.03 23.12
N ALA A 83 -3.33 -22.87 23.20
CA ALA A 83 -1.88 -22.79 23.34
C ALA A 83 -1.53 -21.88 24.51
N HIS A 84 -0.57 -22.31 25.33
CA HIS A 84 -0.25 -21.68 26.59
C HIS A 84 1.23 -21.37 26.72
N VAL A 85 1.56 -20.14 27.09
CA VAL A 85 2.90 -19.81 27.60
C VAL A 85 3.01 -20.36 29.02
N ARG A 86 3.80 -21.42 29.20
CA ARG A 86 4.03 -22.01 30.53
C ARG A 86 5.03 -21.20 31.33
N VAL A 87 6.07 -20.66 30.67
CA VAL A 87 7.04 -19.77 31.32
C VAL A 87 7.79 -18.90 30.32
N VAL A 88 8.13 -17.66 30.72
CA VAL A 88 9.17 -16.82 30.12
C VAL A 88 10.10 -16.42 31.25
N THR A 89 11.34 -16.93 31.25
CA THR A 89 12.26 -16.70 32.38
C THR A 89 13.71 -16.73 31.95
N ASN A 90 14.58 -16.06 32.69
CA ASN A 90 16.03 -16.21 32.59
C ASN A 90 16.59 -17.16 33.67
N LYS A 91 15.74 -17.68 34.56
CA LYS A 91 16.14 -18.57 35.65
C LYS A 91 15.90 -20.03 35.28
N ARG A 92 16.98 -20.81 35.33
CA ARG A 92 16.97 -22.25 35.00
C ARG A 92 16.00 -23.04 35.88
N GLU A 93 15.91 -22.73 37.17
CA GLU A 93 15.05 -23.45 38.12
C GLU A 93 13.56 -23.26 37.82
N GLU A 94 13.16 -22.03 37.48
CA GLU A 94 11.79 -21.70 37.09
C GLU A 94 11.42 -22.43 35.78
N PHE A 95 12.34 -22.46 34.81
CA PHE A 95 12.14 -23.20 33.56
C PHE A 95 12.01 -24.70 33.80
N ASN A 96 12.91 -25.30 34.58
CA ASN A 96 12.87 -26.73 34.90
C ASN A 96 11.62 -27.11 35.70
N LYS A 97 11.13 -26.24 36.58
CA LYS A 97 9.85 -26.43 37.28
C LYS A 97 8.68 -26.45 36.30
N ALA A 98 8.63 -25.49 35.38
CA ALA A 98 7.60 -25.45 34.34
C ALA A 98 7.66 -26.67 33.42
N LEU A 99 8.85 -27.08 32.98
CA LEU A 99 9.06 -28.26 32.13
C LEU A 99 8.61 -29.56 32.80
N LYS A 100 8.92 -29.74 34.10
CA LYS A 100 8.48 -30.92 34.85
C LYS A 100 6.96 -31.00 34.95
N ALA A 101 6.30 -29.84 35.10
CA ALA A 101 4.85 -29.70 35.23
C ALA A 101 4.07 -29.85 33.91
N VAL A 102 4.73 -30.02 32.76
CA VAL A 102 4.03 -30.31 31.50
C VAL A 102 3.42 -31.70 31.58
N GLU A 103 2.11 -31.82 31.53
CA GLU A 103 1.40 -33.11 31.52
C GLU A 103 0.68 -33.29 30.20
N VAL A 104 0.46 -34.53 29.79
CA VAL A 104 -0.34 -34.81 28.61
C VAL A 104 -1.82 -34.65 28.94
N HIS A 105 -2.55 -33.99 28.04
CA HIS A 105 -3.95 -33.67 28.19
C HIS A 105 -4.77 -34.33 27.07
N GLY A 106 -6.00 -34.77 27.37
CA GLY A 106 -6.92 -35.37 26.40
C GLY A 106 -7.27 -36.84 26.68
N ASN A 107 -7.94 -37.49 25.73
CA ASN A 107 -8.32 -38.91 25.78
C ASN A 107 -7.88 -39.64 24.51
N LYS A 108 -8.01 -40.98 24.49
CA LYS A 108 -7.59 -41.84 23.36
C LYS A 108 -8.34 -41.57 22.03
N ASN A 109 -9.41 -40.78 22.05
CA ASN A 109 -10.27 -40.48 20.90
C ASN A 109 -10.14 -39.01 20.41
N TYR A 110 -9.20 -38.22 20.95
CA TYR A 110 -8.99 -36.83 20.55
C TYR A 110 -8.02 -36.69 19.37
N ASP A 111 -8.23 -35.64 18.58
CA ASP A 111 -8.26 -35.66 17.12
C ASP A 111 -7.04 -34.96 16.50
N CYS A 112 -5.98 -35.72 16.22
CA CYS A 112 -4.98 -35.31 15.24
C CYS A 112 -5.67 -35.06 13.89
N PRO A 113 -5.52 -33.89 13.25
CA PRO A 113 -4.46 -32.87 13.41
C PRO A 113 -4.65 -31.84 14.55
N GLU A 114 -3.55 -31.20 14.99
CA GLU A 114 -3.47 -30.28 16.16
C GLU A 114 -3.19 -28.80 15.79
N MET A 115 -3.53 -27.85 16.68
CA MET A 115 -3.30 -26.40 16.53
C MET A 115 -1.86 -25.91 16.79
N SER A 116 -0.90 -26.52 16.09
CA SER A 116 0.54 -26.22 16.22
C SER A 116 0.95 -24.80 15.78
N MET A 117 0.26 -24.16 14.81
CA MET A 117 0.61 -22.80 14.37
C MET A 117 0.29 -21.77 15.45
N GLN A 118 -0.79 -21.94 16.20
CA GLN A 118 -1.13 -21.09 17.34
C GLN A 118 -0.03 -21.13 18.41
N GLY A 119 0.49 -22.33 18.73
CA GLY A 119 1.64 -22.51 19.63
C GLY A 119 2.88 -21.78 19.13
N LEU A 120 3.19 -21.89 17.83
CA LEU A 120 4.31 -21.19 17.18
C LEU A 120 4.17 -19.67 17.17
N ILE A 121 2.97 -19.15 16.89
CA ILE A 121 2.68 -17.71 16.94
C ILE A 121 2.91 -17.18 18.36
N LEU A 122 2.42 -17.90 19.37
CA LEU A 122 2.58 -17.53 20.77
C LEU A 122 4.06 -17.56 21.19
N ALA A 123 4.80 -18.59 20.76
CA ALA A 123 6.23 -18.69 20.97
C ALA A 123 7.00 -17.52 20.36
N LEU A 124 6.72 -17.18 19.10
CA LEU A 124 7.36 -16.06 18.39
C LEU A 124 7.06 -14.70 19.02
N LYS A 125 5.83 -14.48 19.49
CA LYS A 125 5.44 -13.25 20.17
C LYS A 125 6.21 -13.05 21.48
N ASN A 126 6.43 -14.13 22.23
CA ASN A 126 7.12 -14.12 23.52
C ASN A 126 8.65 -14.31 23.42
N SER A 127 9.17 -14.51 22.21
CA SER A 127 10.59 -14.64 21.94
C SER A 127 11.22 -13.31 21.49
N ASN A 128 12.48 -13.11 21.85
CA ASN A 128 13.29 -11.98 21.41
C ASN A 128 13.67 -12.11 19.93
N ARG A 129 14.26 -11.06 19.36
CA ARG A 129 14.85 -11.17 18.02
C ARG A 129 16.05 -12.12 18.03
N GLY A 130 16.27 -12.87 16.94
CA GLY A 130 17.37 -13.82 16.82
C GLY A 130 17.19 -15.10 17.66
N SER A 131 15.95 -15.48 17.97
CA SER A 131 15.67 -16.63 18.84
C SER A 131 15.80 -17.97 18.12
N HIS A 132 16.11 -19.02 18.87
CA HIS A 132 16.07 -20.42 18.39
C HIS A 132 14.84 -21.10 18.98
N ILE A 133 13.96 -21.56 18.11
CA ILE A 133 12.67 -22.17 18.47
C ILE A 133 12.69 -23.64 18.06
N TYR A 134 12.41 -24.53 19.01
CA TYR A 134 12.30 -25.98 18.81
C TYR A 134 10.86 -26.42 19.05
N VAL A 135 10.26 -27.05 18.05
CA VAL A 135 8.89 -27.58 18.09
C VAL A 135 8.95 -29.10 18.20
N PHE A 136 8.22 -29.68 19.16
CA PHE A 136 8.09 -31.13 19.34
C PHE A 136 6.63 -31.52 19.16
N THR A 137 6.32 -32.45 18.24
CA THR A 137 4.94 -32.90 17.95
C THR A 137 4.92 -34.25 17.25
N ASP A 138 3.88 -35.05 17.43
CA ASP A 138 3.61 -36.26 16.65
C ASP A 138 2.41 -36.12 15.68
N ALA A 139 1.91 -34.88 15.55
CA ALA A 139 0.70 -34.54 14.83
C ALA A 139 0.93 -33.55 13.68
N THR A 140 0.06 -33.66 12.67
CA THR A 140 0.02 -32.71 11.55
C THR A 140 -0.71 -31.42 11.95
N ALA A 141 -0.46 -30.30 11.28
CA ALA A 141 -1.04 -29.00 11.66
C ALA A 141 -2.49 -28.82 11.15
N LYS A 142 -3.45 -28.72 12.08
CA LYS A 142 -4.87 -28.42 11.82
C LYS A 142 -5.04 -27.02 11.27
N ASP A 143 -4.31 -26.09 11.86
CA ASP A 143 -4.26 -24.67 11.58
C ASP A 143 -3.17 -24.31 10.54
N HIS A 144 -2.80 -25.23 9.65
CA HIS A 144 -1.78 -25.01 8.60
C HIS A 144 -2.04 -23.77 7.72
N LYS A 145 -3.29 -23.26 7.65
CA LYS A 145 -3.62 -22.00 6.98
C LYS A 145 -2.91 -20.80 7.60
N ASP A 146 -2.57 -20.83 8.89
CA ASP A 146 -1.89 -19.76 9.62
C ASP A 146 -0.37 -19.82 9.50
N ALA A 147 0.16 -20.78 8.74
CA ALA A 147 1.59 -20.89 8.48
C ALA A 147 2.19 -19.63 7.83
N TYR A 148 1.42 -18.86 7.06
CA TYR A 148 1.90 -17.59 6.51
C TYR A 148 2.26 -16.60 7.64
N LEU A 149 1.48 -16.57 8.73
CA LEU A 149 1.69 -15.68 9.86
C LEU A 149 2.91 -16.12 10.68
N VAL A 150 3.10 -17.43 10.85
CA VAL A 150 4.33 -17.97 11.47
C VAL A 150 5.57 -17.59 10.67
N LYS A 151 5.55 -17.79 9.34
CA LYS A 151 6.64 -17.39 8.43
C LYS A 151 6.91 -15.88 8.52
N GLN A 152 5.88 -15.06 8.55
CA GLN A 152 6.00 -13.61 8.70
C GLN A 152 6.65 -13.21 10.03
N LEU A 153 6.14 -13.75 11.15
CA LEU A 153 6.63 -13.45 12.50
C LEU A 153 8.07 -13.95 12.72
N CYS A 154 8.42 -15.15 12.24
CA CYS A 154 9.78 -15.65 12.36
C CYS A 154 10.78 -14.79 11.59
N GLN A 155 10.39 -14.27 10.42
CA GLN A 155 11.22 -13.38 9.62
C GLN A 155 11.35 -12.00 10.27
N GLU A 156 10.26 -11.43 10.80
CA GLU A 156 10.28 -10.17 11.55
C GLU A 156 11.18 -10.27 12.79
N LYS A 157 11.10 -11.39 13.49
CA LYS A 157 11.90 -11.67 14.68
C LYS A 157 13.30 -12.19 14.34
N GLN A 158 13.60 -12.47 13.08
CA GLN A 158 14.84 -13.15 12.67
C GLN A 158 15.10 -14.45 13.46
N SER A 159 14.04 -15.20 13.78
CA SER A 159 14.09 -16.39 14.61
C SER A 159 14.16 -17.65 13.76
N GLN A 160 15.00 -18.59 14.17
CA GLN A 160 15.10 -19.92 13.57
C GLN A 160 14.06 -20.85 14.16
N ILE A 161 13.38 -21.64 13.33
CA ILE A 161 12.37 -22.62 13.78
C ILE A 161 12.75 -24.00 13.28
N SER A 162 13.05 -24.90 14.21
CA SER A 162 13.32 -26.31 13.92
C SER A 162 12.23 -27.20 14.51
N PHE A 163 11.79 -28.20 13.75
CA PHE A 163 10.75 -29.15 14.10
C PHE A 163 11.37 -30.52 14.39
N VAL A 164 10.92 -31.16 15.45
CA VAL A 164 11.24 -32.53 15.82
C VAL A 164 9.91 -33.28 15.87
N ILE A 165 9.68 -34.11 14.86
CA ILE A 165 8.40 -34.77 14.62
C ILE A 165 8.52 -36.26 14.96
N THR A 166 7.76 -36.74 15.95
CA THR A 166 7.91 -38.08 16.54
C THR A 166 6.79 -39.03 16.11
N GLY A 167 7.01 -39.85 15.08
CA GLY A 167 5.96 -40.78 14.60
C GLY A 167 4.74 -40.07 14.00
N ARG A 168 3.66 -40.82 13.74
CA ARG A 168 2.39 -40.27 13.24
C ARG A 168 1.25 -40.77 14.11
N CYS A 169 0.54 -39.84 14.75
CA CYS A 169 -0.66 -40.11 15.53
C CYS A 169 -1.77 -40.82 14.71
N THR A 170 -1.86 -40.60 13.39
CA THR A 170 -2.76 -41.35 12.48
C THR A 170 -2.15 -41.62 11.10
N ALA A 171 -2.55 -42.74 10.46
CA ALA A 171 -1.97 -43.22 9.19
C ALA A 171 -2.57 -42.58 7.91
N SER A 172 -3.60 -41.73 8.02
CA SER A 172 -4.41 -41.29 6.88
C SER A 172 -4.65 -39.78 6.87
N TYR A 173 -3.65 -39.00 6.48
CA TYR A 173 -3.82 -37.59 6.12
C TYR A 173 -2.93 -37.20 4.93
N PRO A 174 -3.37 -36.23 4.11
CA PRO A 174 -2.67 -35.82 2.90
C PRO A 174 -1.32 -35.18 3.22
N ASP A 175 -0.30 -35.47 2.41
CA ASP A 175 1.09 -35.00 2.53
C ASP A 175 1.23 -33.48 2.77
N LYS A 176 0.22 -32.70 2.37
CA LYS A 176 0.16 -31.24 2.48
C LYS A 176 0.08 -30.70 3.92
N MET A 177 -0.47 -31.46 4.88
CA MET A 177 -0.55 -31.01 6.28
C MET A 177 0.76 -31.22 7.04
N MET A 178 1.63 -32.11 6.55
CA MET A 178 3.00 -32.28 7.03
C MET A 178 3.98 -31.35 6.31
N SER A 179 3.76 -31.08 5.01
CA SER A 179 4.65 -30.22 4.22
C SER A 179 4.82 -28.81 4.80
N VAL A 180 3.82 -28.33 5.55
CA VAL A 180 3.83 -27.00 6.16
C VAL A 180 4.98 -26.79 7.15
N TYR A 181 5.34 -27.80 7.94
CA TYR A 181 6.47 -27.71 8.87
C TYR A 181 7.79 -27.57 8.12
N TYR A 182 7.97 -28.32 7.04
CA TYR A 182 9.13 -28.21 6.17
C TYR A 182 9.20 -26.83 5.49
N GLU A 183 8.07 -26.29 5.04
CA GLU A 183 8.01 -24.94 4.46
C GLU A 183 8.35 -23.85 5.48
N ILE A 184 7.88 -23.98 6.72
CA ILE A 184 8.20 -23.03 7.81
C ILE A 184 9.67 -23.14 8.18
N ALA A 185 10.19 -24.35 8.37
CA ALA A 185 11.61 -24.59 8.64
C ALA A 185 12.48 -23.93 7.56
N GLN A 186 12.12 -24.10 6.28
CA GLN A 186 12.84 -23.47 5.18
C GLN A 186 12.74 -21.93 5.19
N ALA A 187 11.54 -21.38 5.43
CA ALA A 187 11.32 -19.93 5.47
C ALA A 187 11.99 -19.24 6.66
N CYS A 188 12.10 -19.94 7.79
CA CYS A 188 12.68 -19.47 9.04
C CYS A 188 14.14 -19.96 9.22
N SER A 189 14.72 -20.63 8.22
CA SER A 189 16.10 -21.13 8.24
C SER A 189 16.44 -22.07 9.40
N GLY A 190 15.46 -22.87 9.80
CA GLY A 190 15.66 -24.03 10.67
C GLY A 190 15.51 -25.35 9.91
N LEU A 191 15.29 -26.43 10.66
CA LEU A 191 15.34 -27.80 10.15
C LEU A 191 14.11 -28.58 10.63
N ALA A 192 13.55 -29.44 9.79
CA ALA A 192 12.50 -30.37 10.20
C ALA A 192 13.09 -31.79 10.24
N TYR A 193 13.02 -32.42 11.40
CA TYR A 193 13.50 -33.77 11.67
C TYR A 193 12.30 -34.68 11.91
N GLU A 194 12.17 -35.76 11.15
CA GLU A 194 11.17 -36.80 11.41
C GLU A 194 11.90 -38.00 12.03
N VAL A 195 11.62 -38.27 13.30
CA VAL A 195 12.32 -39.23 14.15
C VAL A 195 11.35 -40.32 14.64
N ASN A 196 11.88 -41.50 14.94
CA ASN A 196 11.11 -42.46 15.73
C ASN A 196 11.05 -42.00 17.20
N LYS A 197 10.02 -42.47 17.91
CA LYS A 197 9.79 -42.20 19.34
C LYS A 197 10.96 -42.59 20.26
N SER A 198 11.87 -43.46 19.81
CA SER A 198 13.08 -43.84 20.56
C SER A 198 14.30 -42.95 20.28
N GLU A 199 14.26 -42.08 19.26
CA GLU A 199 15.44 -41.46 18.65
C GLU A 199 15.51 -39.91 18.82
N VAL A 200 14.58 -39.30 19.57
CA VAL A 200 14.54 -37.82 19.78
C VAL A 200 15.87 -37.28 20.31
N SER A 201 16.56 -38.07 21.13
CA SER A 201 17.83 -37.67 21.76
C SER A 201 19.01 -37.55 20.79
N GLU A 202 18.96 -38.18 19.62
CA GLU A 202 20.06 -38.22 18.64
C GLU A 202 20.11 -36.98 17.75
N VAL A 203 18.94 -36.40 17.46
CA VAL A 203 18.79 -35.15 16.67
C VAL A 203 19.34 -33.92 17.40
N LEU A 204 19.57 -34.03 18.70
CA LEU A 204 20.00 -32.91 19.54
C LEU A 204 21.47 -32.54 19.33
N ARG A 205 22.32 -33.47 18.85
CA ARG A 205 23.76 -33.21 18.72
C ARG A 205 24.10 -32.20 17.62
N PRO A 206 23.53 -32.27 16.40
CA PRO A 206 23.67 -31.20 15.40
C PRO A 206 23.10 -29.85 15.88
N ILE A 207 21.97 -29.89 16.60
CA ILE A 207 21.30 -28.72 17.15
C ILE A 207 22.21 -27.98 18.15
N THR A 208 22.86 -28.71 19.05
CA THR A 208 23.73 -28.13 20.07
C THR A 208 24.96 -27.45 19.48
N ASP A 209 25.51 -27.98 18.39
CA ASP A 209 26.66 -27.39 17.70
C ASP A 209 26.31 -26.10 16.92
N ILE A 210 25.05 -25.93 16.53
CA ILE A 210 24.55 -24.71 15.88
C ILE A 210 24.31 -23.63 16.94
N ILE A 211 23.71 -23.98 18.08
CA ILE A 211 23.42 -23.04 19.17
C ILE A 211 24.70 -22.50 19.83
N SER A 212 25.76 -23.31 19.92
CA SER A 212 27.05 -22.86 20.46
C SER A 212 27.77 -21.84 19.55
N GLY A 213 27.25 -21.58 18.34
CA GLY A 213 27.84 -20.68 17.36
C GLY A 213 29.05 -21.27 16.65
N GLU A 214 29.39 -22.54 16.89
CA GLU A 214 30.54 -23.21 16.26
C GLU A 214 30.28 -23.58 14.79
N LYS A 215 29.01 -23.63 14.37
CA LYS A 215 28.60 -24.06 13.02
C LYS A 215 27.47 -23.20 12.47
N VAL A 216 27.51 -22.95 11.16
CA VAL A 216 26.42 -22.31 10.41
C VAL A 216 25.86 -23.24 9.34
N ILE A 217 24.54 -23.20 9.13
CA ILE A 217 23.87 -23.94 8.05
C ILE A 217 24.20 -23.25 6.72
N ILE A 218 24.82 -23.99 5.80
CA ILE A 218 25.21 -23.49 4.47
C ILE A 218 24.13 -23.79 3.43
N LYS A 219 23.46 -24.95 3.55
CA LYS A 219 22.37 -25.36 2.66
C LYS A 219 21.50 -26.41 3.34
N THR A 220 20.18 -26.27 3.12
CA THR A 220 19.14 -27.22 3.51
C THR A 220 18.33 -27.60 2.28
N THR A 221 17.92 -28.86 2.18
CA THR A 221 17.03 -29.37 1.13
C THR A 221 15.95 -30.23 1.76
N THR A 222 14.70 -30.05 1.30
CA THR A 222 13.52 -30.76 1.77
C THR A 222 13.34 -32.06 1.00
N VAL A 223 13.16 -33.19 1.69
CA VAL A 223 12.80 -34.49 1.09
C VAL A 223 11.81 -35.23 2.03
N PRO A 224 10.78 -35.94 1.51
CA PRO A 224 9.77 -36.67 2.31
C PRO A 224 10.35 -37.81 3.17
N PRO A 225 9.56 -38.39 4.09
CA PRO A 225 10.13 -39.03 5.28
C PRO A 225 10.32 -40.53 5.15
N ARG A 226 11.44 -41.04 5.67
CA ARG A 226 11.49 -42.24 6.52
C ARG A 226 12.90 -42.55 7.08
N VAL A 227 12.91 -42.69 8.42
CA VAL A 227 13.82 -43.43 9.31
C VAL A 227 15.30 -43.04 9.40
N LEU A 228 15.70 -42.58 10.58
CA LEU A 228 17.05 -42.21 11.01
C LEU A 228 17.86 -43.38 11.57
N LYS A 229 17.88 -44.54 10.91
CA LYS A 229 18.80 -45.60 11.34
C LYS A 229 20.26 -45.38 10.89
N ASP A 230 20.55 -44.35 10.10
CA ASP A 230 21.86 -44.16 9.46
C ASP A 230 22.36 -42.69 9.46
N ILE A 231 22.36 -41.99 10.61
CA ILE A 231 23.01 -40.67 10.70
C ILE A 231 24.54 -40.86 10.65
N SER A 232 25.15 -40.57 9.51
CA SER A 232 26.60 -40.60 9.35
C SER A 232 27.23 -39.21 9.43
N VAL A 233 28.01 -38.97 10.48
CA VAL A 233 28.85 -37.77 10.60
C VAL A 233 30.20 -38.02 9.95
N VAL A 234 30.57 -37.18 9.01
CA VAL A 234 31.92 -37.16 8.46
C VAL A 234 32.50 -35.76 8.57
N LYS A 235 33.82 -35.68 8.48
CA LYS A 235 34.61 -34.47 8.58
C LYS A 235 35.51 -34.44 7.36
N LEU A 236 35.42 -33.38 6.55
CA LEU A 236 36.47 -33.15 5.57
C LEU A 236 37.65 -32.48 6.27
N VAL A 237 38.86 -32.89 5.92
CA VAL A 237 40.10 -32.35 6.47
C VAL A 237 40.95 -31.88 5.28
N GLY A 238 41.57 -30.71 5.39
CA GLY A 238 42.44 -30.18 4.33
C GLY A 238 41.73 -29.67 3.07
N THR A 239 40.49 -29.20 3.19
CA THR A 239 39.71 -28.70 2.06
C THR A 239 40.27 -27.38 1.50
N LYS A 240 40.28 -27.24 0.17
CA LYS A 240 40.61 -26.00 -0.56
C LYS A 240 39.34 -25.35 -1.13
N PRO A 241 39.28 -24.04 -1.39
CA PRO A 241 38.13 -23.44 -2.06
C PRO A 241 37.83 -24.13 -3.41
N GLY A 242 36.58 -24.50 -3.68
CA GLY A 242 36.21 -25.23 -4.90
C GLY A 242 34.79 -25.79 -4.89
N LYS A 243 34.38 -26.43 -5.99
CA LYS A 243 33.10 -27.14 -6.09
C LYS A 243 33.28 -28.55 -5.53
N TYR A 244 32.58 -28.85 -4.44
CA TYR A 244 32.52 -30.18 -3.85
C TYR A 244 31.21 -30.85 -4.26
N ILE A 245 31.29 -32.09 -4.71
CA ILE A 245 30.12 -32.91 -5.02
C ILE A 245 30.04 -33.99 -3.96
N ALA A 246 29.08 -33.86 -3.05
CA ALA A 246 28.71 -34.94 -2.14
C ALA A 246 27.67 -35.81 -2.87
N THR A 247 28.03 -37.06 -3.16
CA THR A 247 27.10 -38.02 -3.75
C THR A 247 26.57 -38.90 -2.63
N VAL A 248 25.29 -38.78 -2.33
CA VAL A 248 24.59 -39.64 -1.36
C VAL A 248 23.83 -40.69 -2.17
N LYS A 249 24.10 -41.97 -1.93
CA LYS A 249 23.40 -43.09 -2.55
C LYS A 249 22.75 -43.90 -1.43
N GLY A 250 21.44 -44.08 -1.50
CA GLY A 250 20.66 -44.87 -0.56
C GLY A 250 19.44 -45.48 -1.26
N GLU A 251 18.92 -46.58 -0.72
CA GLU A 251 17.68 -47.20 -1.22
C GLU A 251 16.41 -46.42 -0.79
N SER A 252 16.57 -45.47 0.14
CA SER A 252 15.52 -44.60 0.67
C SER A 252 15.84 -43.12 0.45
N GLN A 253 14.83 -42.27 0.61
CA GLN A 253 14.98 -40.82 0.56
C GLN A 253 15.84 -40.30 1.73
N THR A 254 16.83 -39.44 1.46
CA THR A 254 17.81 -38.98 2.45
C THR A 254 17.89 -37.45 2.51
N SER A 255 17.89 -36.89 3.74
CA SER A 255 18.11 -35.46 4.00
C SER A 255 19.59 -35.14 4.16
N VAL A 256 20.06 -34.06 3.53
CA VAL A 256 21.46 -33.60 3.60
C VAL A 256 21.53 -32.20 4.17
N VAL A 257 22.24 -32.04 5.29
CA VAL A 257 22.55 -30.75 5.90
C VAL A 257 24.05 -30.51 5.80
N ILE A 258 24.42 -29.40 5.16
CA ILE A 258 25.83 -28.99 5.05
C ILE A 258 26.06 -27.82 5.99
N VAL A 259 26.96 -28.02 6.95
CA VAL A 259 27.39 -27.00 7.91
C VAL A 259 28.84 -26.63 7.68
N GLY A 260 29.23 -25.42 8.01
CA GLY A 260 30.64 -25.03 7.97
C GLY A 260 31.00 -24.07 9.10
N ARG A 261 32.31 -23.92 9.31
CA ARG A 261 32.90 -22.85 10.12
C ARG A 261 33.08 -21.62 9.24
N SER A 262 32.70 -20.44 9.74
CA SER A 262 32.83 -19.18 9.01
C SER A 262 33.67 -18.20 9.82
N ASP A 263 34.61 -17.54 9.15
CA ASP A 263 35.50 -16.56 9.78
C ASP A 263 34.86 -15.16 9.88
N PHE A 264 33.72 -14.95 9.22
CA PHE A 264 32.94 -13.71 9.31
C PHE A 264 31.44 -13.97 9.14
N LEU A 265 30.63 -13.05 9.64
CA LEU A 265 29.18 -12.99 9.48
C LEU A 265 28.79 -11.69 8.78
N PHE A 266 27.62 -11.65 8.13
CA PHE A 266 27.08 -10.40 7.63
C PHE A 266 25.60 -10.24 7.97
N LYS A 267 25.21 -8.99 8.20
CA LYS A 267 23.82 -8.53 8.29
C LYS A 267 23.50 -7.69 7.05
N HIS A 268 22.23 -7.57 6.73
CA HIS A 268 21.79 -6.74 5.62
C HIS A 268 20.53 -5.97 5.99
N GLY A 269 20.22 -4.96 5.19
CA GLY A 269 19.00 -4.16 5.31
C GLY A 269 18.74 -3.36 4.06
N PHE A 270 17.54 -2.80 3.93
CA PHE A 270 17.04 -2.12 2.75
C PHE A 270 16.57 -0.72 3.11
N SER A 271 16.75 0.27 2.23
CA SER A 271 16.26 1.62 2.46
C SER A 271 15.93 2.32 1.15
N GLU A 272 14.85 3.10 1.12
CA GLU A 272 14.47 3.92 -0.04
C GLU A 272 15.43 5.09 -0.26
N GLN A 273 16.03 5.58 0.84
CA GLN A 273 17.08 6.60 0.81
C GLN A 273 18.44 5.96 1.04
N LYS A 274 19.51 6.64 0.62
CA LYS A 274 20.87 6.14 0.83
C LYS A 274 21.17 6.09 2.34
N PRO A 275 21.30 4.91 2.96
CA PRO A 275 21.41 4.79 4.41
C PRO A 275 22.82 5.16 4.89
N LYS A 276 22.97 5.60 6.14
CA LYS A 276 24.30 5.89 6.74
C LYS A 276 24.77 4.76 7.64
N SER A 277 23.82 4.02 8.20
CA SER A 277 24.04 2.87 9.08
C SER A 277 22.98 1.81 8.86
N LEU A 278 23.16 0.64 9.47
CA LEU A 278 22.15 -0.42 9.44
C LEU A 278 20.86 -0.01 10.17
N ASN A 279 20.92 0.95 11.09
CA ASN A 279 19.74 1.45 11.81
C ASN A 279 18.80 2.28 10.91
N ASP A 280 19.29 2.78 9.77
CA ASP A 280 18.51 3.55 8.79
C ASP A 280 17.79 2.65 7.77
N THR A 281 17.73 1.35 8.04
CA THR A 281 17.27 0.32 7.10
C THR A 281 16.16 -0.54 7.68
N THR A 282 15.33 -1.10 6.80
CA THR A 282 14.34 -2.13 7.11
C THR A 282 14.84 -3.50 6.64
N LEU A 283 14.46 -4.56 7.33
CA LEU A 283 14.71 -5.94 6.88
C LEU A 283 13.70 -6.40 5.82
N GLN A 284 12.53 -5.77 5.78
CA GLN A 284 11.45 -6.10 4.84
C GLN A 284 11.20 -4.90 3.93
N PRO A 285 11.78 -4.89 2.71
CA PRO A 285 11.56 -3.82 1.75
C PRO A 285 10.16 -3.91 1.15
N ILE A 286 9.64 -2.79 0.64
CA ILE A 286 8.38 -2.78 -0.11
C ILE A 286 8.62 -3.41 -1.48
N ALA A 287 7.70 -4.28 -1.92
CA ALA A 287 7.75 -4.92 -3.23
C ALA A 287 7.68 -3.87 -4.36
N ASN A 288 8.45 -4.08 -5.43
CA ASN A 288 8.43 -3.25 -6.64
C ASN A 288 8.75 -1.75 -6.39
N THR A 289 9.57 -1.44 -5.38
CA THR A 289 10.09 -0.09 -5.13
C THR A 289 11.59 -0.04 -5.39
N ASN A 290 12.10 1.16 -5.69
CA ASN A 290 13.53 1.38 -5.92
C ASN A 290 14.23 1.64 -4.58
N ILE A 291 15.21 0.81 -4.23
CA ILE A 291 15.82 0.80 -2.88
C ILE A 291 17.31 0.52 -2.94
N TYR A 292 18.02 0.87 -1.87
CA TYR A 292 19.40 0.49 -1.58
C TYR A 292 19.45 -0.76 -0.71
N LEU A 293 20.28 -1.74 -1.07
CA LEU A 293 20.73 -2.81 -0.16
C LEU A 293 21.97 -2.35 0.60
N SER A 294 21.94 -2.51 1.91
CA SER A 294 23.06 -2.31 2.84
C SER A 294 23.56 -3.66 3.34
N VAL A 295 24.87 -3.76 3.52
CA VAL A 295 25.53 -4.94 4.09
C VAL A 295 26.48 -4.50 5.19
N PHE A 296 26.29 -5.07 6.39
CA PHE A 296 27.21 -4.93 7.51
C PHE A 296 27.98 -6.23 7.69
N VAL A 297 29.31 -6.17 7.78
CA VAL A 297 30.19 -7.35 7.86
C VAL A 297 30.88 -7.37 9.21
N SER A 298 30.63 -8.42 10.00
CA SER A 298 31.34 -8.67 11.26
C SER A 298 32.62 -9.47 10.96
N ASP A 299 33.71 -8.75 10.68
CA ASP A 299 35.05 -9.29 10.45
C ASP A 299 36.09 -8.46 11.21
N GLU A 300 36.27 -8.77 12.49
CA GLU A 300 37.15 -8.01 13.39
C GLU A 300 38.60 -7.96 12.92
N ARG A 301 39.04 -8.99 12.20
CA ARG A 301 40.40 -9.13 11.67
C ARG A 301 40.56 -8.52 10.27
N GLN A 302 39.48 -7.98 9.68
CA GLN A 302 39.43 -7.44 8.32
C GLN A 302 40.06 -8.37 7.28
N THR A 303 39.87 -9.68 7.45
CA THR A 303 40.39 -10.72 6.58
C THR A 303 39.71 -10.75 5.22
N VAL A 304 38.53 -10.16 5.09
CA VAL A 304 37.73 -10.20 3.86
C VAL A 304 37.40 -8.81 3.30
N GLU A 305 37.30 -8.76 1.98
CA GLU A 305 36.85 -7.61 1.23
C GLU A 305 35.61 -7.99 0.43
N ILE A 306 34.48 -7.37 0.76
CA ILE A 306 33.21 -7.58 0.06
C ILE A 306 33.14 -6.60 -1.11
N THR A 307 32.75 -7.12 -2.28
CA THR A 307 32.80 -6.40 -3.57
C THR A 307 31.43 -6.25 -4.22
N THR A 308 30.61 -7.31 -4.17
CA THR A 308 29.28 -7.30 -4.79
C THR A 308 28.26 -8.03 -3.93
N ALA A 309 26.99 -7.68 -4.11
CA ALA A 309 25.85 -8.44 -3.65
C ALA A 309 25.08 -9.04 -4.82
N GLN A 310 24.23 -10.02 -4.58
CA GLN A 310 23.34 -10.60 -5.57
C GLN A 310 22.05 -11.05 -4.89
N ILE A 311 20.92 -10.88 -5.56
CA ILE A 311 19.63 -11.38 -5.08
C ILE A 311 19.32 -12.71 -5.78
N LEU A 312 19.12 -13.76 -4.98
CA LEU A 312 18.74 -15.09 -5.47
C LEU A 312 17.30 -15.42 -5.10
N GLY A 313 16.61 -16.17 -5.96
CA GLY A 313 15.35 -16.82 -5.62
C GLY A 313 15.55 -17.96 -4.62
N MET A 314 14.43 -18.51 -4.13
CA MET A 314 14.46 -19.60 -3.17
C MET A 314 15.06 -20.90 -3.71
N ASN A 315 15.05 -21.08 -5.04
CA ASN A 315 15.68 -22.14 -5.82
C ASN A 315 17.16 -21.87 -6.15
N ASP A 316 17.79 -20.88 -5.50
CA ASP A 316 19.18 -20.44 -5.73
C ASP A 316 19.46 -19.84 -7.13
N THR A 317 18.43 -19.53 -7.94
CA THR A 317 18.61 -18.86 -9.23
C THR A 317 18.74 -17.34 -9.08
N PRO A 318 19.66 -16.67 -9.78
CA PRO A 318 19.76 -15.20 -9.76
C PRO A 318 18.46 -14.52 -10.21
N ILE A 319 17.93 -13.61 -9.39
CA ILE A 319 16.83 -12.70 -9.75
C ILE A 319 17.40 -11.38 -10.28
N THR A 320 18.52 -10.93 -9.71
CA THR A 320 19.22 -9.73 -10.17
C THR A 320 20.60 -10.07 -10.71
N ALA A 321 21.13 -9.17 -11.54
CA ALA A 321 22.58 -9.10 -11.79
C ALA A 321 23.34 -8.80 -10.48
N ASP A 322 24.67 -8.93 -10.52
CA ASP A 322 25.52 -8.57 -9.40
C ASP A 322 25.43 -7.05 -9.13
N LEU A 323 25.11 -6.71 -7.89
CA LEU A 323 25.00 -5.35 -7.38
C LEU A 323 26.35 -4.92 -6.81
N PRO A 324 27.06 -3.94 -7.42
CA PRO A 324 28.31 -3.44 -6.89
C PRO A 324 28.11 -2.84 -5.50
N LEU A 325 28.99 -3.19 -4.55
CA LEU A 325 28.96 -2.67 -3.19
C LEU A 325 30.07 -1.63 -2.98
N THR A 326 29.70 -0.47 -2.49
CA THR A 326 30.62 0.60 -2.09
C THR A 326 30.80 0.57 -0.59
N LYS A 327 32.05 0.52 -0.11
CA LYS A 327 32.38 0.58 1.31
C LYS A 327 32.19 2.01 1.82
N VAL A 328 31.32 2.18 2.83
CA VAL A 328 30.99 3.49 3.42
C VAL A 328 31.67 3.70 4.77
N SER A 329 31.86 2.62 5.54
CA SER A 329 32.65 2.63 6.77
C SER A 329 33.42 1.31 6.92
N LYS A 330 34.15 1.15 8.03
CA LYS A 330 35.00 -0.04 8.30
C LYS A 330 34.28 -1.36 8.00
N ASP A 331 33.02 -1.47 8.42
CA ASP A 331 32.23 -2.70 8.41
C ASP A 331 30.91 -2.56 7.62
N PHE A 332 30.70 -1.45 6.91
CA PHE A 332 29.41 -1.13 6.26
C PHE A 332 29.57 -0.82 4.76
N TYR A 333 28.72 -1.45 3.96
CA TYR A 333 28.72 -1.39 2.50
C TYR A 333 27.31 -1.10 1.98
N ILE A 334 27.20 -0.40 0.85
CA ILE A 334 25.91 -0.04 0.23
C ILE A 334 25.97 -0.32 -1.27
N SER A 335 24.88 -0.83 -1.84
CA SER A 335 24.71 -1.06 -3.28
C SER A 335 24.26 0.19 -4.04
N SER A 336 24.25 0.11 -5.37
CA SER A 336 23.43 1.01 -6.19
C SER A 336 21.94 0.67 -6.04
N PRO A 337 21.01 1.63 -6.25
CA PRO A 337 19.58 1.36 -6.19
C PRO A 337 19.16 0.23 -7.13
N PHE A 338 18.24 -0.62 -6.68
CA PHE A 338 17.61 -1.66 -7.49
C PHE A 338 16.12 -1.79 -7.14
N VAL A 339 15.36 -2.37 -8.06
CA VAL A 339 13.93 -2.63 -7.84
C VAL A 339 13.77 -3.89 -6.99
N THR A 340 13.10 -3.76 -5.85
CA THR A 340 12.81 -4.89 -4.96
C THR A 340 11.98 -5.96 -5.69
N PRO A 341 12.38 -7.24 -5.66
CA PRO A 341 11.57 -8.34 -6.17
C PRO A 341 10.19 -8.39 -5.52
N THR A 342 9.22 -9.00 -6.20
CA THR A 342 7.87 -9.24 -5.67
C THR A 342 7.73 -10.57 -4.95
N VAL A 343 8.72 -11.46 -5.10
CA VAL A 343 8.77 -12.80 -4.52
C VAL A 343 9.82 -12.88 -3.42
N MET A 344 9.77 -13.91 -2.58
CA MET A 344 10.81 -14.18 -1.58
C MET A 344 12.17 -14.40 -2.23
N PHE A 345 13.21 -13.87 -1.59
CA PHE A 345 14.57 -13.94 -2.11
C PHE A 345 15.63 -14.06 -1.01
N LYS A 346 16.85 -14.47 -1.36
CA LYS A 346 18.02 -14.50 -0.46
C LYS A 346 19.01 -13.43 -0.89
N VAL A 347 19.67 -12.80 0.08
CA VAL A 347 20.76 -11.87 -0.19
C VAL A 347 22.07 -12.64 -0.20
N VAL A 348 22.88 -12.44 -1.23
CA VAL A 348 24.21 -13.02 -1.34
C VAL A 348 25.24 -11.91 -1.35
N VAL A 349 26.35 -12.09 -0.64
CA VAL A 349 27.53 -11.24 -0.75
C VAL A 349 28.72 -12.03 -1.27
N LYS A 350 29.47 -11.39 -2.15
CA LYS A 350 30.66 -11.93 -2.80
C LYS A 350 31.85 -11.01 -2.53
N GLY A 351 33.01 -11.61 -2.36
CA GLY A 351 34.22 -10.90 -1.99
C GLY A 351 35.47 -11.72 -2.19
N LYS A 352 36.57 -11.26 -1.59
CA LYS A 352 37.86 -11.95 -1.57
C LYS A 352 38.48 -11.93 -0.18
N VAL A 353 39.24 -12.97 0.16
CA VAL A 353 40.13 -12.95 1.34
C VAL A 353 41.34 -12.08 1.01
N ARG A 354 41.66 -11.07 1.84
CA ARG A 354 42.76 -10.12 1.58
C ARG A 354 44.11 -10.80 1.46
N ALA A 355 44.40 -11.73 2.38
CA ALA A 355 45.71 -12.38 2.45
C ALA A 355 46.01 -13.32 1.27
N THR A 356 44.98 -13.94 0.68
CA THR A 356 45.17 -15.00 -0.33
C THR A 356 44.52 -14.68 -1.67
N GLY A 357 43.73 -13.60 -1.76
CA GLY A 357 42.94 -13.24 -2.93
C GLY A 357 41.78 -14.19 -3.25
N HIS A 358 41.57 -15.26 -2.47
CA HIS A 358 40.56 -16.28 -2.76
C HIS A 358 39.14 -15.71 -2.70
N PHE A 359 38.33 -16.06 -3.68
CA PHE A 359 36.93 -15.66 -3.73
C PHE A 359 36.10 -16.31 -2.62
N ILE A 360 35.20 -15.51 -2.07
CA ILE A 360 34.24 -15.94 -1.05
C ILE A 360 32.83 -15.57 -1.50
N LYS A 361 31.87 -16.43 -1.13
CA LYS A 361 30.44 -16.21 -1.30
C LYS A 361 29.76 -16.55 0.01
N ARG A 362 28.84 -15.69 0.47
CA ARG A 362 27.99 -15.91 1.63
C ARG A 362 26.55 -15.58 1.29
N ILE A 363 25.64 -16.38 1.82
CA ILE A 363 24.20 -16.24 1.63
C ILE A 363 23.62 -15.79 2.98
N SER A 364 22.60 -14.95 2.96
CA SER A 364 21.92 -14.50 4.16
C SER A 364 21.38 -15.70 4.92
N SER A 365 21.50 -15.65 6.24
CA SER A 365 21.01 -16.70 7.13
C SER A 365 19.49 -16.82 7.11
N ILE A 366 18.76 -15.81 6.62
CA ILE A 366 17.30 -15.79 6.51
C ILE A 366 16.91 -15.23 5.14
N PRO A 367 15.91 -15.82 4.46
CA PRO A 367 15.26 -15.24 3.28
C PRO A 367 14.52 -13.93 3.61
N VAL A 368 14.42 -13.06 2.61
CA VAL A 368 13.72 -11.79 2.66
C VAL A 368 12.37 -11.94 1.96
N THR A 369 11.31 -11.54 2.65
CA THR A 369 9.96 -11.41 2.08
C THR A 369 9.65 -9.92 1.90
N PRO A 370 9.45 -9.44 0.66
CA PRO A 370 9.00 -8.08 0.41
C PRO A 370 7.62 -7.83 1.03
N SER A 371 7.45 -6.68 1.70
CA SER A 371 6.16 -6.19 2.14
C SER A 371 5.31 -5.72 0.95
N LYS A 372 4.01 -6.00 0.98
CA LYS A 372 3.09 -5.37 0.03
C LYS A 372 3.00 -3.86 0.31
N PRO A 373 2.82 -3.01 -0.71
CA PRO A 373 2.53 -1.60 -0.48
C PRO A 373 1.30 -1.46 0.43
N LYS A 374 1.37 -0.61 1.45
CA LYS A 374 0.18 -0.26 2.25
C LYS A 374 -0.84 0.40 1.32
N ILE A 375 -1.97 -0.25 1.11
CA ILE A 375 -3.11 0.38 0.42
C ILE A 375 -3.74 1.33 1.43
N ILE A 376 -3.44 2.63 1.30
CA ILE A 376 -4.12 3.66 2.09
C ILE A 376 -5.53 3.81 1.51
N ASP A 377 -6.53 3.42 2.31
CA ASP A 377 -7.93 3.61 1.96
C ASP A 377 -8.29 5.10 2.03
N MET A 378 -8.48 5.69 0.86
CA MET A 378 -8.78 7.11 0.70
C MET A 378 -10.05 7.53 1.44
N ASN A 379 -11.01 6.62 1.60
CA ASN A 379 -12.29 6.91 2.25
C ASN A 379 -12.19 6.95 3.79
N LYS A 380 -11.06 6.52 4.36
CA LYS A 380 -10.80 6.59 5.81
C LYS A 380 -10.05 7.85 6.24
N LEU A 381 -9.51 8.62 5.30
CA LEU A 381 -8.85 9.89 5.58
C LEU A 381 -9.88 11.00 5.69
N ASP A 382 -9.61 11.99 6.55
CA ASP A 382 -10.37 13.24 6.53
C ASP A 382 -10.17 13.93 5.16
N PRO A 383 -11.25 14.18 4.39
CA PRO A 383 -11.19 14.84 3.10
C PRO A 383 -10.46 16.19 3.08
N LEU A 384 -10.29 16.86 4.22
CA LEU A 384 -9.64 18.18 4.33
C LEU A 384 -8.22 18.14 4.90
N SER A 385 -7.74 16.94 5.24
CA SER A 385 -6.41 16.70 5.78
C SER A 385 -5.29 16.94 4.76
N ASP A 386 -4.10 17.29 5.25
CA ASP A 386 -2.91 17.41 4.39
C ASP A 386 -2.48 16.03 3.86
N GLU A 387 -2.74 14.96 4.63
CA GLU A 387 -2.53 13.56 4.25
C GLU A 387 -3.38 13.15 3.04
N PHE A 388 -4.65 13.59 2.98
CA PHE A 388 -5.52 13.36 1.83
C PHE A 388 -4.99 14.04 0.57
N ILE A 389 -4.54 15.30 0.68
CA ILE A 389 -3.92 16.04 -0.42
C ILE A 389 -2.63 15.35 -0.89
N ALA A 390 -1.79 14.89 0.05
CA ALA A 390 -0.57 14.15 -0.26
C ALA A 390 -0.87 12.81 -0.97
N LEU A 391 -1.89 12.09 -0.52
CA LEU A 391 -2.33 10.84 -1.16
C LEU A 391 -2.81 11.09 -2.59
N ILE A 392 -3.62 12.13 -2.82
CA ILE A 392 -4.04 12.50 -4.17
C ILE A 392 -2.82 12.74 -5.06
N ASN A 393 -1.90 13.61 -4.64
CA ASN A 393 -0.70 13.94 -5.40
C ASN A 393 0.25 12.74 -5.60
N SER A 394 0.19 11.72 -4.76
CA SER A 394 0.94 10.47 -4.95
C SER A 394 0.35 9.57 -6.06
N LYS A 395 -0.94 9.72 -6.35
CA LYS A 395 -1.69 8.85 -7.29
C LYS A 395 -1.93 9.50 -8.65
N GLN A 396 -2.49 10.70 -8.69
CA GLN A 396 -2.86 11.35 -9.95
C GLN A 396 -1.62 11.90 -10.65
N LYS A 397 -1.65 11.96 -11.99
CA LYS A 397 -0.54 12.47 -12.81
C LYS A 397 -0.89 13.68 -13.67
N THR A 398 -2.18 13.99 -13.83
CA THR A 398 -2.66 14.96 -14.82
C THR A 398 -3.01 16.32 -14.23
N TRP A 399 -3.14 16.43 -12.91
CA TRP A 399 -3.47 17.67 -12.21
C TRP A 399 -2.56 17.90 -11.00
N LYS A 400 -2.88 18.83 -10.13
CA LYS A 400 -2.20 19.01 -8.83
C LYS A 400 -3.22 19.40 -7.78
N ALA A 401 -3.20 18.68 -6.66
CA ALA A 401 -4.00 18.99 -5.49
C ALA A 401 -3.27 19.95 -4.54
N GLY A 402 -4.01 20.85 -3.92
CA GLY A 402 -3.53 21.78 -2.91
C GLY A 402 -4.68 22.46 -2.18
N ARG A 403 -4.35 23.12 -1.08
CA ARG A 403 -5.35 23.73 -0.19
C ARG A 403 -5.99 24.97 -0.83
N ASN A 404 -7.31 24.93 -1.07
CA ASN A 404 -8.10 26.10 -1.52
C ASN A 404 -8.85 26.78 -0.37
N PHE A 405 -9.26 26.00 0.63
CA PHE A 405 -10.07 26.48 1.75
C PHE A 405 -9.23 26.51 3.05
N PRO A 406 -9.50 27.45 3.98
CA PRO A 406 -8.87 27.47 5.29
C PRO A 406 -8.97 26.12 6.03
N LYS A 407 -7.95 25.77 6.83
CA LYS A 407 -7.90 24.48 7.57
C LYS A 407 -9.10 24.24 8.49
N ASN A 408 -9.72 25.30 8.99
CA ASN A 408 -10.87 25.24 9.89
C ASN A 408 -12.23 25.25 9.17
N THR A 409 -12.27 25.22 7.83
CA THR A 409 -13.53 25.15 7.10
C THR A 409 -14.19 23.79 7.36
N SER A 410 -15.45 23.80 7.79
CA SER A 410 -16.20 22.56 8.01
C SER A 410 -16.56 21.90 6.68
N PHE A 411 -16.67 20.57 6.67
CA PHE A 411 -17.09 19.86 5.48
C PHE A 411 -18.54 20.20 5.06
N THR A 412 -19.40 20.53 6.04
CA THR A 412 -20.75 21.06 5.80
C THR A 412 -20.72 22.36 5.00
N ASN A 413 -19.79 23.27 5.31
CA ASN A 413 -19.64 24.52 4.57
C ASN A 413 -19.24 24.26 3.12
N LEU A 414 -18.38 23.28 2.85
CA LEU A 414 -18.03 22.90 1.47
C LEU A 414 -19.22 22.29 0.73
N LYS A 415 -20.01 21.45 1.39
CA LYS A 415 -21.24 20.90 0.80
C LYS A 415 -22.27 21.98 0.49
N SER A 416 -22.32 23.07 1.25
CA SER A 416 -23.23 24.20 0.98
C SER A 416 -22.94 24.90 -0.35
N LEU A 417 -21.74 24.73 -0.92
CA LEU A 417 -21.40 25.23 -2.25
C LEU A 417 -22.08 24.42 -3.38
N LEU A 418 -22.47 23.18 -3.09
CA LEU A 418 -23.02 22.21 -4.06
C LEU A 418 -24.53 22.34 -4.15
N GLY A 419 -24.97 23.45 -4.74
CA GLY A 419 -26.36 23.87 -4.81
C GLY A 419 -27.18 23.32 -5.98
N THR A 420 -26.67 22.39 -6.77
CA THR A 420 -27.44 21.87 -7.91
C THR A 420 -28.25 20.65 -7.51
N LEU A 421 -29.51 20.63 -7.91
CA LEU A 421 -30.39 19.47 -7.76
C LEU A 421 -30.43 18.67 -9.05
N GLU A 422 -30.75 17.38 -8.95
CA GLU A 422 -30.93 16.51 -10.12
C GLU A 422 -32.01 17.08 -11.05
N ASP A 423 -31.62 17.43 -12.28
CA ASP A 423 -32.48 18.16 -13.21
C ASP A 423 -33.13 17.26 -14.25
N LYS A 424 -34.24 16.63 -13.86
CA LYS A 424 -35.05 15.81 -14.76
C LYS A 424 -35.83 16.63 -15.78
N ASN A 425 -35.96 17.95 -15.60
CA ASN A 425 -36.71 18.80 -16.54
C ASN A 425 -35.92 19.10 -17.81
N ILE A 426 -34.60 18.89 -17.79
CA ILE A 426 -33.75 19.05 -18.98
C ILE A 426 -34.19 18.16 -20.15
N GLN A 427 -34.74 16.97 -19.86
CA GLN A 427 -35.26 16.03 -20.86
C GLN A 427 -36.50 16.56 -21.60
N LYS A 428 -37.19 17.55 -21.05
CA LYS A 428 -38.37 18.18 -21.67
C LYS A 428 -37.99 19.34 -22.59
N LEU A 429 -36.74 19.80 -22.54
CA LEU A 429 -36.27 20.84 -23.44
C LEU A 429 -36.08 20.25 -24.84
N GLU A 430 -36.32 21.08 -25.86
CA GLU A 430 -35.89 20.74 -27.21
C GLU A 430 -34.39 20.45 -27.21
N LYS A 431 -33.99 19.41 -27.93
CA LYS A 431 -32.60 18.99 -28.02
C LYS A 431 -32.01 19.60 -29.28
N ALA A 432 -31.01 20.46 -29.13
CA ALA A 432 -30.20 20.87 -30.26
C ALA A 432 -29.38 19.66 -30.69
N ASP A 433 -29.71 19.16 -31.87
CA ASP A 433 -28.94 18.12 -32.52
C ASP A 433 -27.98 18.77 -33.51
N HIS A 434 -26.68 18.66 -33.25
CA HIS A 434 -25.64 19.15 -34.14
C HIS A 434 -25.18 18.09 -35.15
N VAL A 435 -25.91 16.98 -35.30
CA VAL A 435 -25.62 15.90 -36.25
C VAL A 435 -25.47 16.46 -37.67
N GLY A 436 -24.27 16.26 -38.26
CA GLY A 436 -24.06 16.38 -39.70
C GLY A 436 -23.38 17.65 -40.22
N GLY A 437 -22.76 18.48 -39.38
CA GLY A 437 -21.96 19.60 -39.87
C GLY A 437 -20.52 19.22 -40.21
N CYS A 438 -20.07 19.41 -41.45
CA CYS A 438 -18.65 19.37 -41.86
C CYS A 438 -17.84 20.55 -41.27
N ILE A 439 -17.99 20.84 -39.98
CA ILE A 439 -17.27 21.93 -39.30
C ILE A 439 -15.95 21.35 -38.80
N ASN A 440 -14.86 21.75 -39.45
CA ASN A 440 -13.51 21.44 -38.97
C ASN A 440 -13.22 22.23 -37.70
N LEU A 441 -13.48 21.61 -36.55
CA LEU A 441 -13.22 22.20 -35.24
C LEU A 441 -11.72 22.13 -34.89
N PRO A 442 -11.14 23.19 -34.31
CA PRO A 442 -9.73 23.17 -33.90
C PRO A 442 -9.48 22.18 -32.76
N GLU A 443 -8.22 21.75 -32.60
CA GLU A 443 -7.81 20.86 -31.51
C GLU A 443 -8.01 21.51 -30.13
N SER A 444 -7.75 22.82 -30.04
CA SER A 444 -8.01 23.64 -28.86
C SER A 444 -8.82 24.88 -29.25
N PHE A 445 -9.70 25.31 -28.36
CA PHE A 445 -10.55 26.48 -28.54
C PHE A 445 -10.72 27.21 -27.22
N ASP A 446 -10.36 28.49 -27.25
CA ASP A 446 -10.63 29.43 -26.19
C ASP A 446 -11.54 30.54 -26.74
N PRO A 447 -12.77 30.71 -26.21
CA PRO A 447 -13.71 31.70 -26.74
C PRO A 447 -13.23 33.13 -26.54
N ARG A 448 -12.29 33.36 -25.61
CA ARG A 448 -11.73 34.70 -25.34
C ARG A 448 -10.92 35.23 -26.52
N ASP A 449 -10.30 34.32 -27.29
CA ASP A 449 -9.58 34.68 -28.51
C ASP A 449 -10.54 34.98 -29.67
N LYS A 450 -11.66 34.24 -29.74
CA LYS A 450 -12.67 34.41 -30.80
C LYS A 450 -13.56 35.63 -30.59
N TRP A 451 -13.91 35.94 -29.36
CA TRP A 451 -14.77 37.06 -28.99
C TRP A 451 -14.09 37.99 -27.97
N PRO A 452 -12.98 38.65 -28.32
CA PRO A 452 -12.18 39.45 -27.39
C PRO A 452 -12.95 40.67 -26.84
N ASN A 453 -13.93 41.17 -27.59
CA ASN A 453 -14.79 42.29 -27.17
C ASN A 453 -15.79 41.88 -26.06
N CYS A 454 -15.97 40.59 -25.82
CA CYS A 454 -16.82 40.07 -24.75
C CYS A 454 -16.00 39.81 -23.49
N THR A 455 -15.71 40.88 -22.75
CA THR A 455 -14.85 40.85 -21.56
C THR A 455 -15.39 39.94 -20.45
N SER A 456 -16.70 39.69 -20.41
CA SER A 456 -17.36 38.79 -19.46
C SER A 456 -16.85 37.33 -19.54
N LEU A 457 -16.28 36.92 -20.66
CA LEU A 457 -15.64 35.60 -20.82
C LEU A 457 -14.43 35.41 -19.88
N ASN A 458 -13.83 36.50 -19.40
CA ASN A 458 -12.74 36.48 -18.42
C ASN A 458 -13.22 36.57 -16.97
N GLU A 459 -14.50 36.86 -16.74
CA GLU A 459 -15.05 37.10 -15.41
C GLU A 459 -15.26 35.79 -14.65
N ILE A 460 -14.76 35.73 -13.42
CA ILE A 460 -15.09 34.71 -12.44
C ILE A 460 -15.94 35.32 -11.34
N ARG A 461 -17.07 34.69 -11.07
CA ARG A 461 -17.99 35.10 -10.00
C ARG A 461 -17.80 34.28 -8.73
N ASP A 462 -18.29 34.82 -7.62
CA ASP A 462 -18.25 34.15 -6.33
C ASP A 462 -19.66 34.05 -5.72
N GLN A 463 -20.16 32.82 -5.62
CA GLN A 463 -21.47 32.51 -5.07
C GLN A 463 -21.52 32.64 -3.54
N GLY A 464 -20.35 32.75 -2.88
CA GLY A 464 -20.20 32.74 -1.44
C GLY A 464 -20.66 31.42 -0.81
N GLN A 465 -20.99 31.47 0.48
CA GLN A 465 -21.48 30.30 1.22
C GLN A 465 -22.99 30.09 1.00
N CYS A 466 -23.38 29.89 -0.26
CA CYS A 466 -24.76 29.75 -0.70
C CYS A 466 -24.85 28.71 -1.81
N GLY A 467 -25.85 27.83 -1.78
CA GLY A 467 -26.12 26.83 -2.82
C GLY A 467 -26.75 27.42 -4.09
N SER A 468 -26.13 28.44 -4.67
CA SER A 468 -26.67 29.21 -5.82
C SER A 468 -25.93 28.95 -7.14
N CYS A 469 -25.02 27.97 -7.20
CA CYS A 469 -24.26 27.63 -8.42
C CYS A 469 -25.12 27.43 -9.68
N TRP A 470 -26.30 26.80 -9.55
CA TRP A 470 -27.30 26.61 -10.62
C TRP A 470 -27.81 27.92 -11.23
N ALA A 471 -27.73 29.03 -10.50
CA ALA A 471 -28.06 30.36 -11.00
C ALA A 471 -26.82 31.07 -11.53
N PHE A 472 -25.65 30.88 -10.92
CA PHE A 472 -24.39 31.47 -11.39
C PHE A 472 -23.95 30.91 -12.73
N GLY A 473 -23.99 29.59 -12.94
CA GLY A 473 -23.72 28.98 -14.23
C GLY A 473 -24.66 29.51 -15.30
N ALA A 474 -25.95 29.63 -14.99
CA ALA A 474 -26.96 30.19 -15.88
C ALA A 474 -26.68 31.65 -16.25
N VAL A 475 -26.58 32.57 -15.28
CA VAL A 475 -26.45 34.00 -15.58
C VAL A 475 -25.12 34.37 -16.22
N THR A 476 -24.03 33.66 -15.87
CA THR A 476 -22.73 33.89 -16.52
C THR A 476 -22.75 33.39 -17.97
N THR A 477 -23.42 32.27 -18.25
CA THR A 477 -23.64 31.77 -19.61
C THR A 477 -24.52 32.74 -20.42
N MET A 478 -25.62 33.23 -19.83
CA MET A 478 -26.51 34.21 -20.47
C MET A 478 -25.78 35.51 -20.79
N THR A 479 -24.95 36.01 -19.87
CA THR A 479 -24.13 37.22 -20.02
C THR A 479 -23.21 37.09 -21.23
N ASP A 480 -22.43 36.02 -21.30
CA ASP A 480 -21.49 35.80 -22.40
C ASP A 480 -22.20 35.68 -23.73
N ARG A 481 -23.30 34.92 -23.78
CA ARG A 481 -24.09 34.77 -25.01
C ARG A 481 -24.74 36.08 -25.44
N TYR A 482 -25.21 36.90 -24.51
CA TYR A 482 -25.79 38.19 -24.85
C TYR A 482 -24.77 39.09 -25.56
N CYS A 483 -23.53 39.11 -25.09
CA CYS A 483 -22.45 39.80 -25.77
C CYS A 483 -22.12 39.16 -27.13
N ILE A 484 -21.93 37.84 -27.19
CA ILE A 484 -21.56 37.11 -28.43
C ILE A 484 -22.60 37.33 -29.54
N PHE A 485 -23.89 37.14 -29.24
CA PHE A 485 -24.96 37.29 -30.21
C PHE A 485 -25.17 38.75 -30.65
N SER A 486 -24.77 39.73 -29.83
CA SER A 486 -24.75 41.14 -30.21
C SER A 486 -23.57 41.53 -31.11
N GLY A 487 -22.63 40.60 -31.35
CA GLY A 487 -21.36 40.89 -32.02
C GLY A 487 -20.42 41.75 -31.18
N GLY A 488 -20.47 41.63 -29.85
CA GLY A 488 -19.63 42.40 -28.93
C GLY A 488 -20.13 43.82 -28.65
N LYS A 489 -21.39 44.15 -28.97
CA LYS A 489 -21.94 45.50 -28.83
C LYS A 489 -22.60 45.76 -27.49
N LEU A 490 -23.17 44.73 -26.86
CA LEU A 490 -23.83 44.86 -25.56
C LEU A 490 -23.06 44.11 -24.49
N ASN A 491 -22.68 44.86 -23.45
CA ASN A 491 -22.14 44.32 -22.21
C ASN A 491 -23.22 44.42 -21.13
N PHE A 492 -23.89 43.30 -20.85
CA PHE A 492 -24.98 43.23 -19.88
C PHE A 492 -24.77 42.04 -18.95
N HIS A 493 -24.56 42.31 -17.66
CA HIS A 493 -24.39 41.28 -16.64
C HIS A 493 -25.74 40.89 -16.05
N PHE A 494 -26.17 39.64 -16.25
CA PHE A 494 -27.40 39.14 -15.65
C PHE A 494 -27.26 38.94 -14.14
N SER A 495 -28.27 39.36 -13.38
CA SER A 495 -28.30 39.26 -11.92
C SER A 495 -28.57 37.83 -11.44
N ALA A 496 -27.58 37.24 -10.77
CA ALA A 496 -27.80 36.02 -10.00
C ALA A 496 -28.81 36.25 -8.86
N GLN A 497 -28.83 37.46 -8.27
CA GLN A 497 -29.70 37.81 -7.15
C GLN A 497 -31.19 37.77 -7.53
N ASP A 498 -31.55 38.38 -8.67
CA ASP A 498 -32.92 38.37 -9.19
C ASP A 498 -33.39 36.93 -9.48
N LEU A 499 -32.49 36.11 -10.04
CA LEU A 499 -32.78 34.72 -10.35
C LEU A 499 -32.98 33.84 -9.10
N ILE A 500 -32.12 33.95 -8.08
CA ILE A 500 -32.22 33.08 -6.88
C ILE A 500 -33.34 33.49 -5.92
N THR A 501 -33.71 34.77 -5.88
CA THR A 501 -34.83 35.26 -5.05
C THR A 501 -36.17 35.00 -5.69
N GLY A 502 -36.24 34.97 -7.03
CA GLY A 502 -37.31 34.34 -7.80
C GLY A 502 -38.72 34.80 -7.39
N CYS A 503 -39.16 35.95 -7.89
CA CYS A 503 -40.52 36.51 -7.69
C CYS A 503 -41.67 35.62 -8.22
N ARG A 504 -41.32 34.49 -8.83
CA ARG A 504 -42.19 33.34 -9.14
C ARG A 504 -41.42 32.08 -8.72
N LYS A 505 -42.13 31.08 -8.21
CA LYS A 505 -41.58 29.76 -7.84
C LYS A 505 -41.09 28.99 -9.08
N CYS A 506 -39.96 29.40 -9.65
CA CYS A 506 -39.34 28.82 -10.84
C CYS A 506 -37.82 28.86 -10.62
N GLY A 507 -37.15 27.72 -10.68
CA GLY A 507 -35.68 27.67 -10.65
C GLY A 507 -35.09 26.91 -9.47
N GLY A 508 -35.56 27.12 -8.23
CA GLY A 508 -34.94 26.48 -7.05
C GLY A 508 -35.79 26.47 -5.78
N LYS A 509 -35.20 25.95 -4.71
CA LYS A 509 -35.78 25.85 -3.35
C LYS A 509 -35.33 27.04 -2.49
N GLY A 510 -35.66 28.24 -2.95
CA GLY A 510 -35.19 29.50 -2.34
C GLY A 510 -33.75 29.85 -2.73
N PRO A 511 -33.19 30.94 -2.15
CA PRO A 511 -31.94 31.52 -2.65
C PRO A 511 -30.72 30.59 -2.57
N CYS A 512 -30.59 29.85 -1.46
CA CYS A 512 -29.45 28.97 -1.18
C CYS A 512 -29.81 27.49 -1.00
N GLY A 513 -31.10 27.12 -1.12
CA GLY A 513 -31.56 25.73 -0.96
C GLY A 513 -31.33 24.84 -2.18
N GLY A 514 -30.67 25.37 -3.20
CA GLY A 514 -30.35 24.71 -4.45
C GLY A 514 -31.44 24.80 -5.52
N GLY A 515 -31.10 24.43 -6.75
CA GLY A 515 -32.00 24.59 -7.90
C GLY A 515 -31.59 23.81 -9.14
N TRP A 516 -32.36 24.06 -10.21
CA TRP A 516 -32.36 23.31 -11.46
C TRP A 516 -31.99 24.23 -12.63
N PRO A 517 -30.82 24.04 -13.26
CA PRO A 517 -30.35 24.83 -14.40
C PRO A 517 -31.40 25.02 -15.52
N SER A 518 -32.11 23.96 -15.91
CA SER A 518 -33.14 24.06 -16.97
C SER A 518 -34.27 25.02 -16.63
N LEU A 519 -34.67 25.08 -15.36
CA LEU A 519 -35.70 25.99 -14.89
C LEU A 519 -35.17 27.43 -14.77
N ALA A 520 -33.89 27.63 -14.51
CA ALA A 520 -33.25 28.94 -14.56
C ALA A 520 -33.32 29.54 -15.98
N PHE A 521 -32.95 28.76 -16.99
CA PHE A 521 -33.07 29.20 -18.39
C PHE A 521 -34.53 29.42 -18.80
N GLN A 522 -35.47 28.57 -18.38
CA GLN A 522 -36.90 28.80 -18.63
C GLN A 522 -37.42 30.07 -17.94
N TYR A 523 -36.92 30.40 -16.74
CA TYR A 523 -37.23 31.67 -16.09
C TYR A 523 -36.74 32.85 -16.91
N TRP A 524 -35.50 32.79 -17.42
CA TRP A 524 -34.95 33.80 -18.31
C TRP A 524 -35.80 34.00 -19.58
N GLN A 525 -36.29 32.92 -20.19
CA GLN A 525 -37.18 32.99 -21.36
C GLN A 525 -38.55 33.61 -21.02
N LYS A 526 -39.20 33.15 -19.94
CA LYS A 526 -40.59 33.51 -19.62
C LYS A 526 -40.73 34.86 -18.90
N CYS A 527 -39.84 35.13 -17.96
CA CYS A 527 -39.94 36.28 -17.06
C CYS A 527 -38.93 37.36 -17.40
N GLY A 528 -37.71 36.95 -17.78
CA GLY A 528 -36.56 37.84 -17.92
C GLY A 528 -35.89 38.14 -16.58
N ILE A 529 -34.61 38.48 -16.66
CA ILE A 529 -33.73 38.74 -15.52
C ILE A 529 -33.15 40.15 -15.70
N VAL A 530 -33.06 40.91 -14.60
CA VAL A 530 -32.47 42.25 -14.59
C VAL A 530 -30.93 42.20 -14.52
N SER A 531 -30.29 43.36 -14.66
CA SER A 531 -28.84 43.50 -14.55
C SER A 531 -28.36 43.31 -13.09
N GLY A 532 -27.15 42.79 -12.92
CA GLY A 532 -26.51 42.64 -11.62
C GLY A 532 -25.08 42.12 -11.72
N GLY A 533 -24.15 42.84 -11.09
CA GLY A 533 -22.72 42.52 -11.04
C GLY A 533 -22.33 41.45 -10.02
N ASN A 534 -21.02 41.26 -9.85
CA ASN A 534 -20.40 40.29 -8.94
C ASN A 534 -20.45 40.73 -7.46
N THR A 535 -20.25 39.77 -6.55
CA THR A 535 -20.26 39.94 -5.09
C THR A 535 -19.29 41.00 -4.60
N ASN A 536 -19.76 41.90 -3.71
CA ASN A 536 -19.00 42.84 -2.86
C ASN A 536 -17.98 43.77 -3.56
N THR A 537 -17.86 43.69 -4.87
CA THR A 537 -16.86 44.41 -5.69
C THR A 537 -17.52 45.24 -6.79
N SER A 538 -18.82 45.04 -7.03
CA SER A 538 -19.57 45.74 -8.07
C SER A 538 -20.81 46.41 -7.51
N THR A 539 -20.96 47.71 -7.81
CA THR A 539 -22.20 48.47 -7.63
C THR A 539 -23.10 48.41 -8.88
N GLU A 540 -22.73 47.59 -9.86
CA GLU A 540 -23.34 47.54 -11.19
C GLU A 540 -24.70 46.83 -11.18
N GLY A 541 -25.62 47.42 -11.93
CA GLY A 541 -26.90 46.83 -12.29
C GLY A 541 -28.01 47.05 -11.27
N CYS A 542 -29.19 46.55 -11.63
CA CYS A 542 -30.43 46.68 -10.88
C CYS A 542 -30.42 45.89 -9.57
N LYS A 543 -30.03 44.60 -9.59
CA LYS A 543 -30.02 43.72 -8.41
C LYS A 543 -28.62 43.16 -8.16
N ARG A 544 -27.94 43.69 -7.14
CA ARG A 544 -26.59 43.29 -6.73
C ARG A 544 -26.65 42.00 -5.92
N TYR A 545 -25.64 41.16 -6.05
CA TYR A 545 -25.59 39.93 -5.26
C TYR A 545 -25.15 40.20 -3.82
N SER A 546 -25.97 39.78 -2.86
CA SER A 546 -25.73 39.95 -1.42
C SER A 546 -25.53 38.62 -0.71
N LEU A 547 -24.74 38.64 0.37
CA LEU A 547 -24.43 37.48 1.21
C LEU A 547 -24.71 37.80 2.69
N PRO A 548 -25.68 37.13 3.34
CA PRO A 548 -26.62 36.17 2.76
C PRO A 548 -27.64 36.86 1.82
N PRO A 549 -28.13 36.15 0.79
CA PRO A 549 -29.15 36.71 -0.09
C PRO A 549 -30.50 36.83 0.65
N PRO A 550 -31.30 37.89 0.40
CA PRO A 550 -32.65 38.02 0.96
C PRO A 550 -33.55 36.87 0.54
N GLU A 551 -34.43 36.43 1.45
CA GLU A 551 -35.41 35.38 1.15
C GLU A 551 -36.63 35.90 0.37
N ILE A 552 -36.91 37.20 0.48
CA ILE A 552 -38.05 37.84 -0.16
C ILE A 552 -37.61 38.41 -1.51
N CYS A 553 -38.41 38.14 -2.55
CA CYS A 553 -38.19 38.77 -3.85
C CYS A 553 -38.83 40.16 -3.91
N GLU A 554 -37.98 41.16 -4.08
CA GLU A 554 -38.38 42.56 -4.28
C GLU A 554 -38.29 42.94 -5.75
N LYS A 555 -39.42 43.34 -6.34
CA LYS A 555 -39.49 43.82 -7.73
C LYS A 555 -39.09 45.30 -7.87
N LYS A 556 -37.96 45.66 -7.25
CA LYS A 556 -37.38 47.01 -7.27
C LYS A 556 -35.87 46.88 -7.38
N CYS A 557 -35.19 47.75 -8.13
CA CYS A 557 -33.73 47.79 -8.12
C CYS A 557 -33.18 48.32 -6.80
N ASP A 558 -31.91 48.02 -6.52
CA ASP A 558 -31.16 48.49 -5.36
C ASP A 558 -30.70 49.96 -5.52
N THR A 559 -30.91 50.53 -6.71
CA THR A 559 -30.76 51.95 -7.05
C THR A 559 -32.08 52.46 -7.66
N ASP A 560 -32.37 53.75 -7.48
CA ASP A 560 -33.53 54.39 -8.11
C ASP A 560 -33.24 54.83 -9.57
N ASP A 561 -31.97 54.77 -10.03
CA ASP A 561 -31.58 55.16 -11.40
C ASP A 561 -31.99 54.16 -12.48
N ILE A 562 -32.31 52.93 -12.08
CA ILE A 562 -32.65 51.82 -12.98
C ILE A 562 -34.05 51.35 -12.64
N ASP A 563 -34.93 51.28 -13.63
CA ASP A 563 -36.26 50.70 -13.45
C ASP A 563 -36.23 49.17 -13.62
N TYR A 564 -36.78 48.46 -12.63
CA TYR A 564 -36.75 46.99 -12.56
C TYR A 564 -37.46 46.32 -13.74
N VAL A 565 -38.52 46.93 -14.29
CA VAL A 565 -39.32 46.30 -15.34
C VAL A 565 -38.65 46.43 -16.70
N THR A 566 -38.14 47.63 -17.02
CA THR A 566 -37.50 47.96 -18.30
C THR A 566 -36.07 47.42 -18.43
N ASP A 567 -35.39 47.17 -17.31
CA ASP A 567 -34.06 46.55 -17.29
C ASP A 567 -34.07 45.04 -17.60
N LYS A 568 -35.24 44.38 -17.54
CA LYS A 568 -35.32 42.93 -17.82
C LYS A 568 -34.89 42.60 -19.25
N ARG A 569 -34.04 41.57 -19.36
CA ARG A 569 -33.66 40.93 -20.62
C ARG A 569 -34.11 39.47 -20.62
N ARG A 570 -34.56 38.98 -21.78
CA ARG A 570 -35.17 37.65 -21.93
C ARG A 570 -34.36 36.75 -22.86
N GLY A 571 -34.54 35.44 -22.69
CA GLY A 571 -34.15 34.46 -23.68
C GLY A 571 -35.20 34.36 -24.78
N LYS A 572 -34.78 34.20 -26.04
CA LYS A 572 -35.67 33.85 -27.16
C LYS A 572 -35.97 32.36 -27.16
N LYS A 573 -34.95 31.53 -27.01
CA LYS A 573 -35.05 30.06 -27.04
C LYS A 573 -34.19 29.44 -25.93
N VAL A 574 -34.66 28.33 -25.37
CA VAL A 574 -33.95 27.51 -24.38
C VAL A 574 -33.97 26.07 -24.85
N TYR A 575 -32.83 25.39 -24.79
CA TYR A 575 -32.67 24.03 -25.29
C TYR A 575 -31.55 23.30 -24.56
N SER A 576 -31.55 21.98 -24.70
CA SER A 576 -30.47 21.10 -24.22
C SER A 576 -29.54 20.71 -25.37
N ILE A 577 -28.30 20.35 -25.05
CA ILE A 577 -27.34 19.84 -26.06
C ILE A 577 -27.28 18.31 -25.97
N ALA A 578 -27.06 17.65 -27.11
CA ALA A 578 -26.83 16.22 -27.10
C ALA A 578 -25.61 15.82 -26.26
N PRO A 579 -25.68 14.73 -25.47
CA PRO A 579 -24.65 14.35 -24.50
C PRO A 579 -23.48 13.63 -25.21
N ASN A 580 -22.80 14.35 -26.10
CA ASN A 580 -21.62 13.87 -26.79
C ASN A 580 -20.62 15.02 -27.00
N GLU A 581 -19.33 14.66 -27.04
CA GLU A 581 -18.23 15.62 -27.16
C GLU A 581 -18.39 16.57 -28.35
N GLU A 582 -18.75 16.03 -29.52
CA GLU A 582 -18.81 16.79 -30.77
C GLU A 582 -19.88 17.87 -30.73
N SER A 583 -21.10 17.53 -30.31
CA SER A 583 -22.22 18.48 -30.17
C SER A 583 -21.89 19.61 -29.20
N ILE A 584 -21.24 19.30 -28.08
CA ILE A 584 -20.82 20.33 -27.12
C ILE A 584 -19.76 21.25 -27.75
N LYS A 585 -18.76 20.70 -28.46
CA LYS A 585 -17.76 21.53 -29.15
C LYS A 585 -18.38 22.41 -30.23
N VAL A 586 -19.32 21.88 -31.03
CA VAL A 586 -20.01 22.63 -32.07
C VAL A 586 -20.79 23.80 -31.48
N GLU A 587 -21.53 23.57 -30.39
CA GLU A 587 -22.28 24.63 -29.70
C GLU A 587 -21.36 25.71 -29.16
N LEU A 588 -20.29 25.32 -28.44
CA LEU A 588 -19.30 26.25 -27.90
C LEU A 588 -18.63 27.08 -28.99
N TYR A 589 -18.26 26.45 -30.11
CA TYR A 589 -17.60 27.11 -31.22
C TYR A 589 -18.49 28.13 -31.91
N GLN A 590 -19.76 27.80 -32.15
CA GLN A 590 -20.66 28.64 -32.93
C GLN A 590 -21.34 29.71 -32.09
N TYR A 591 -21.79 29.35 -30.88
CA TYR A 591 -22.74 30.15 -30.11
C TYR A 591 -22.24 30.53 -28.72
N GLY A 592 -21.07 30.02 -28.31
CA GLY A 592 -20.43 30.37 -27.05
C GLY A 592 -20.81 29.46 -25.88
N PRO A 593 -20.49 29.87 -24.64
CA PRO A 593 -20.51 29.02 -23.45
C PRO A 593 -21.85 28.33 -23.18
N VAL A 594 -21.81 27.24 -22.39
CA VAL A 594 -22.98 26.48 -21.95
C VAL A 594 -22.91 26.22 -20.44
N GLU A 595 -24.06 26.03 -19.81
CA GLU A 595 -24.11 25.57 -18.42
C GLU A 595 -24.20 24.04 -18.38
N VAL A 596 -23.39 23.43 -17.51
CA VAL A 596 -23.38 21.97 -17.29
C VAL A 596 -23.50 21.64 -15.81
N ILE A 597 -23.89 20.40 -15.53
CA ILE A 597 -23.89 19.82 -14.18
C ILE A 597 -22.84 18.71 -14.13
N PHE A 598 -22.08 18.63 -13.04
CA PHE A 598 -21.22 17.48 -12.79
C PHE A 598 -21.22 17.08 -11.31
N LYS A 599 -20.80 15.83 -11.06
CA LYS A 599 -20.65 15.25 -9.73
C LYS A 599 -19.35 15.73 -9.10
N VAL A 600 -19.45 16.29 -7.90
CA VAL A 600 -18.28 16.72 -7.13
C VAL A 600 -17.86 15.63 -6.16
N TYR A 601 -16.59 15.24 -6.24
CA TYR A 601 -15.94 14.36 -5.26
C TYR A 601 -15.07 15.19 -4.31
N SER A 602 -14.65 14.59 -3.19
CA SER A 602 -13.85 15.27 -2.18
C SER A 602 -12.54 15.82 -2.72
N SER A 603 -11.89 15.10 -3.63
CA SER A 603 -10.63 15.52 -4.25
C SER A 603 -10.75 16.84 -5.04
N PHE A 604 -11.91 17.12 -5.64
CA PHE A 604 -12.13 18.31 -6.47
C PHE A 604 -12.01 19.62 -5.67
N PHE A 605 -12.37 19.63 -4.38
CA PHE A 605 -12.21 20.82 -3.54
C PHE A 605 -10.75 21.29 -3.46
N HIS A 606 -9.79 20.40 -3.72
CA HIS A 606 -8.36 20.67 -3.68
C HIS A 606 -7.72 20.92 -5.05
N TYR A 607 -8.50 21.01 -6.13
CA TYR A 607 -7.94 21.28 -7.45
C TYR A 607 -7.14 22.61 -7.48
N LYS A 608 -5.94 22.61 -8.05
CA LYS A 608 -5.14 23.83 -8.28
C LYS A 608 -4.83 24.09 -9.75
N GLN A 609 -4.41 23.07 -10.50
CA GLN A 609 -3.99 23.21 -11.90
C GLN A 609 -3.97 21.85 -12.61
N GLY A 610 -3.84 21.88 -13.93
CA GLY A 610 -3.80 20.70 -14.81
C GLY A 610 -5.18 20.16 -15.16
N VAL A 611 -5.26 18.94 -15.69
CA VAL A 611 -6.53 18.32 -16.12
C VAL A 611 -7.05 17.38 -15.03
N TYR A 612 -8.11 17.82 -14.35
CA TYR A 612 -8.76 17.04 -13.30
C TYR A 612 -9.35 15.73 -13.84
N THR A 613 -9.08 14.66 -13.10
CA THR A 613 -9.69 13.33 -13.24
C THR A 613 -9.98 12.81 -11.84
N TYR A 614 -11.18 12.28 -11.60
CA TYR A 614 -11.51 11.68 -10.31
C TYR A 614 -10.83 10.31 -10.15
N ASP A 615 -10.49 9.91 -8.92
CA ASP A 615 -10.05 8.53 -8.64
C ASP A 615 -11.31 7.64 -8.52
N PRO A 616 -11.46 6.57 -9.33
CA PRO A 616 -12.60 5.65 -9.21
C PRO A 616 -12.73 4.98 -7.82
N GLN A 617 -11.68 5.02 -6.99
CA GLN A 617 -11.72 4.57 -5.60
C GLN A 617 -12.42 5.56 -4.65
N GLU A 618 -12.66 6.80 -5.08
CA GLU A 618 -13.52 7.74 -4.36
C GLU A 618 -14.98 7.32 -4.52
N GLN A 619 -15.54 6.67 -3.50
CA GLN A 619 -16.88 6.07 -3.59
C GLN A 619 -18.00 7.09 -3.34
N THR A 620 -17.68 8.23 -2.71
CA THR A 620 -18.69 9.19 -2.24
C THR A 620 -18.73 10.44 -3.09
N VAL A 621 -19.83 10.61 -3.84
CA VAL A 621 -20.22 11.88 -4.44
C VAL A 621 -20.70 12.82 -3.34
N GLN A 622 -20.15 14.03 -3.27
CA GLN A 622 -20.46 15.02 -2.24
C GLN A 622 -21.71 15.85 -2.58
N GLY A 623 -22.02 15.96 -3.87
CA GLY A 623 -23.17 16.68 -4.39
C GLY A 623 -23.03 16.95 -5.88
N LEU A 624 -24.00 17.67 -6.44
CA LEU A 624 -23.96 18.15 -7.82
C LEU A 624 -23.62 19.65 -7.81
N HIS A 625 -22.87 20.08 -8.81
CA HIS A 625 -22.45 21.46 -8.98
C HIS A 625 -22.65 21.90 -10.43
N ALA A 626 -23.19 23.09 -10.63
CA ALA A 626 -23.39 23.68 -11.95
C ALA A 626 -22.27 24.69 -12.25
N VAL A 627 -21.75 24.63 -13.47
CA VAL A 627 -20.59 25.42 -13.92
C VAL A 627 -20.75 25.81 -15.39
N LYS A 628 -19.99 26.83 -15.80
CA LYS A 628 -19.96 27.33 -17.19
C LYS A 628 -18.80 26.68 -17.94
N VAL A 629 -19.09 25.84 -18.93
CA VAL A 629 -18.09 25.34 -19.88
C VAL A 629 -17.99 26.35 -21.02
N LEU A 630 -16.76 26.73 -21.37
CA LEU A 630 -16.52 27.79 -22.35
C LEU A 630 -15.57 27.39 -23.48
N GLY A 631 -14.68 26.41 -23.27
CA GLY A 631 -13.70 26.01 -24.28
C GLY A 631 -13.18 24.59 -24.09
N TRP A 632 -12.18 24.20 -24.89
CA TRP A 632 -11.54 22.89 -24.79
C TRP A 632 -10.09 22.94 -25.25
N GLY A 633 -9.31 21.90 -24.94
CA GLY A 633 -7.98 21.74 -25.48
C GLY A 633 -7.35 20.39 -25.18
N VAL A 634 -6.03 20.34 -25.29
CA VAL A 634 -5.18 19.21 -24.92
C VAL A 634 -4.01 19.72 -24.09
N GLU A 635 -3.75 19.10 -22.94
CA GLU A 635 -2.60 19.41 -22.09
C GLU A 635 -1.87 18.11 -21.75
N ASN A 636 -0.58 18.03 -22.07
CA ASN A 636 0.25 16.82 -21.86
C ASN A 636 -0.38 15.54 -22.43
N GLY A 637 -1.01 15.64 -23.61
CA GLY A 637 -1.70 14.52 -24.26
C GLY A 637 -3.11 14.20 -23.71
N VAL A 638 -3.60 14.94 -22.71
CA VAL A 638 -4.93 14.75 -22.12
C VAL A 638 -5.91 15.80 -22.63
N LYS A 639 -6.99 15.35 -23.27
CA LYS A 639 -8.10 16.20 -23.71
C LYS A 639 -8.86 16.77 -22.51
N TYR A 640 -9.20 18.06 -22.55
CA TYR A 640 -9.95 18.71 -21.48
C TYR A 640 -11.06 19.65 -21.97
N TRP A 641 -12.03 19.92 -21.09
CA TRP A 641 -12.94 21.06 -21.11
C TRP A 641 -12.37 22.19 -20.26
N LEU A 642 -12.41 23.43 -20.76
CA LEU A 642 -12.09 24.64 -20.00
C LEU A 642 -13.38 25.14 -19.34
N VAL A 643 -13.33 25.27 -18.01
CA VAL A 643 -14.53 25.52 -17.19
C VAL A 643 -14.28 26.68 -16.22
N ALA A 644 -15.25 27.59 -16.16
CA ALA A 644 -15.28 28.67 -15.17
C ALA A 644 -16.11 28.22 -13.95
N ASN A 645 -15.51 28.29 -12.77
CA ASN A 645 -16.17 27.97 -11.50
C ASN A 645 -16.82 29.24 -10.90
N SER A 646 -17.60 29.05 -9.84
CA SER A 646 -18.33 30.10 -9.12
C SER A 646 -17.87 30.28 -7.66
N TRP A 647 -16.63 29.91 -7.35
CA TRP A 647 -16.04 29.97 -6.00
C TRP A 647 -14.94 31.05 -5.88
N GLY A 648 -15.02 32.08 -6.73
CA GLY A 648 -14.08 33.19 -6.75
C GLY A 648 -12.71 32.85 -7.35
N THR A 649 -11.91 33.90 -7.57
CA THR A 649 -10.63 33.82 -8.30
C THR A 649 -9.50 33.18 -7.49
N LYS A 650 -9.66 33.00 -6.17
CA LYS A 650 -8.64 32.38 -5.31
C LYS A 650 -8.65 30.85 -5.37
N TRP A 651 -9.73 30.26 -5.86
CA TRP A 651 -9.87 28.82 -6.01
C TRP A 651 -9.30 28.35 -7.36
N GLY A 652 -8.66 27.19 -7.40
CA GLY A 652 -8.19 26.59 -8.65
C GLY A 652 -7.17 27.45 -9.40
N ASP A 653 -7.27 27.47 -10.73
CA ASP A 653 -6.43 28.29 -11.61
C ASP A 653 -7.14 29.62 -11.88
N LYS A 654 -7.00 30.56 -10.95
CA LYS A 654 -7.65 31.88 -11.00
C LYS A 654 -9.19 31.81 -11.12
N GLY A 655 -9.81 30.79 -10.55
CA GLY A 655 -11.25 30.51 -10.63
C GLY A 655 -11.66 29.58 -11.77
N PHE A 656 -10.74 29.25 -12.68
CA PHE A 656 -10.96 28.28 -13.73
C PHE A 656 -10.45 26.89 -13.32
N PHE A 657 -10.93 25.88 -14.02
CA PHE A 657 -10.37 24.54 -13.97
C PHE A 657 -10.48 23.83 -15.32
N LYS A 658 -9.70 22.76 -15.47
CA LYS A 658 -9.79 21.86 -16.61
C LYS A 658 -10.20 20.48 -16.12
N ILE A 659 -11.10 19.82 -16.84
CA ILE A 659 -11.58 18.47 -16.53
C ILE A 659 -11.54 17.62 -17.79
N ARG A 660 -11.23 16.33 -17.64
CA ARG A 660 -11.05 15.42 -18.77
C ARG A 660 -12.31 15.36 -19.65
N ARG A 661 -12.08 15.49 -20.96
CA ARG A 661 -13.11 15.50 -22.01
C ARG A 661 -13.11 14.18 -22.79
N GLY A 662 -14.30 13.77 -23.24
CA GLY A 662 -14.53 12.61 -24.12
C GLY A 662 -14.69 11.28 -23.38
N GLN A 663 -14.72 11.31 -22.04
CA GLN A 663 -14.99 10.14 -21.20
C GLN A 663 -16.15 10.37 -20.23
N ASN A 664 -16.85 11.51 -20.36
CA ASN A 664 -17.92 11.91 -19.46
C ASN A 664 -17.52 11.82 -17.97
N ASP A 665 -16.30 12.27 -17.64
CA ASP A 665 -15.80 12.28 -16.27
C ASP A 665 -16.77 13.07 -15.37
N CYS A 666 -17.12 12.48 -14.22
CA CYS A 666 -18.07 13.05 -13.28
C CYS A 666 -19.47 13.37 -13.86
N GLY A 667 -19.83 12.88 -15.04
CA GLY A 667 -21.11 13.18 -15.70
C GLY A 667 -21.18 14.57 -16.36
N ILE A 668 -20.04 15.25 -16.56
CA ILE A 668 -20.03 16.64 -17.08
C ILE A 668 -20.61 16.78 -18.50
N GLU A 669 -20.68 15.69 -19.26
CA GLU A 669 -21.18 15.65 -20.64
C GLU A 669 -22.64 15.14 -20.71
N GLU A 670 -23.33 14.97 -19.59
CA GLU A 670 -24.71 14.42 -19.54
C GLU A 670 -25.80 15.50 -19.58
N SER A 671 -25.64 16.55 -18.78
CA SER A 671 -26.67 17.56 -18.54
C SER A 671 -26.19 18.94 -18.95
N ILE A 672 -26.43 19.30 -20.22
CA ILE A 672 -26.01 20.57 -20.81
C ILE A 672 -27.24 21.38 -21.21
N VAL A 673 -27.35 22.60 -20.69
CA VAL A 673 -28.43 23.53 -21.01
C VAL A 673 -27.88 24.87 -21.46
N THR A 674 -28.56 25.48 -22.42
CA THR A 674 -28.25 26.82 -22.88
C THR A 674 -29.46 27.49 -23.55
N GLY A 675 -29.24 28.66 -24.14
CA GLY A 675 -30.26 29.35 -24.90
C GLY A 675 -29.71 30.42 -25.83
N VAL A 676 -30.63 31.01 -26.59
CA VAL A 676 -30.39 32.15 -27.48
C VAL A 676 -31.03 33.39 -26.84
N PRO A 677 -30.28 34.50 -26.67
CA PRO A 677 -30.84 35.72 -26.12
C PRO A 677 -31.88 36.36 -27.04
N LEU A 678 -32.88 37.01 -26.45
CA LEU A 678 -33.73 37.95 -27.18
C LEU A 678 -33.00 39.29 -27.22
N TYR A 679 -32.53 39.65 -28.41
CA TYR A 679 -31.85 40.91 -28.66
C TYR A 679 -32.84 41.93 -29.29
N PRO A 680 -32.74 43.24 -28.98
CA PRO A 680 -33.59 44.29 -29.56
C PRO A 680 -33.51 44.45 -31.08
#